data_AF-A0ABD6A6F0-F1
#
_entry.id   AF-A0ABD6A6F0-F1
#
_cell.length_a   1.000
_cell.length_b   1.000
_cell.length_c   1.000
_cell.angle_alpha   90.00
_cell.angle_beta   90.00
_cell.angle_gamma   90.00
#
_symmetry.space_group_name_H-M   'P 1'
#
loop_
_entity.id
_entity.type
_entity.pdbx_description
1 polymer ?
#
loop_
_entity_poly.entity_id
_entity_poly.type
_entity_poly.pdbx_seq_one_letter_code
_entity_poly.pdbx_strand_id
1 'polypeptide(L)'
;MASKDALADRAGIPEGSGDEEASDSADGTPVAVGEYTWEDYKREYFYDEDGEPPRTGGEAVAFDESEALGFDSTRLSGRLSRGGTAASVLDGIVEARTVDVDPNVDEDEFFSTVEGHSTVVGRYDLERAVPLAKKSHFREVDRYWVNKPYAFVIIFHSERENERKYYVVEPHFTPIERDLREFLTGKLRTAIKYSDDDIVVKGGEESRGEVIARETKRLLDRYNLYEGDIAALASEPRAAGGAAEGEEGDDGGEEDASGVVARLKGLFGFEDEPVVRSGDLDGIAVRPEPALVEEDAPTLTEYQVEKLLYVLRRDFVGYERIDAIKHDINVEDVSCDGYNSPVFVYHTDHEQIISNVYHGESELDDFVVKLAQRSGKGISKRQPQVDCSLPDGSRAQLTLGREVSDHGTNYTIRQFKDVPFTPIDLINWKTFSLDEMAFLWLCIENHKSLIFAGGTASGKTTSLNAVSLFIPSQSKIVSIEDTREVELPQRNWIASVTRPSFSDDGKGDVDEFDLLEAALRQRPEYIVMGEIRGEEGRTLFQVMSTGHTTLTTFHADSVGEVIKRFTTEPINVSKTMFTALDLVSVQTSTRVGGSKVRRNKSITEINRYDAENDEINVRDVYQWQAESDEFLDTGQSNTAEEITFDRGWSPDRLGEELFTRRLVLAYLIERGLNTYTQVAATLQAFINDPDTILTLIANDELERSLEDLREMESVEIDIDPEKEEMVPRPDPLPEILEEVRGILREGESLLSTYEGERVDGLEDAVTSMAAGDVDPPGDLDDLDDLDDLDGPDEPDSPDDPDEPDEPDDPDGFGGFRPKGEDG
;
A
#
# COMPACT_ATOMS: atom_id res chain seq x y z
N MET A 1 -48.55 -16.94 30.42
CA MET A 1 -49.78 -17.70 30.73
C MET A 1 -50.91 -16.99 30.00
N ALA A 2 -51.46 -17.59 28.93
CA ALA A 2 -52.46 -17.03 28.00
C ALA A 2 -52.08 -15.72 27.25
N SER A 3 -52.52 -15.44 26.02
CA SER A 3 -53.41 -16.22 25.12
C SER A 3 -52.92 -16.19 23.67
N LYS A 4 -53.21 -17.26 22.91
CA LYS A 4 -53.21 -17.29 21.45
C LYS A 4 -54.60 -16.87 20.90
N ASP A 5 -54.67 -16.86 19.56
CA ASP A 5 -55.85 -16.89 18.68
C ASP A 5 -56.62 -15.59 18.44
N ALA A 6 -56.50 -15.06 17.21
CA ALA A 6 -57.58 -15.10 16.21
C ALA A 6 -57.18 -14.39 14.91
N LEU A 7 -57.36 -15.06 13.75
CA LEU A 7 -58.23 -14.59 12.65
C LEU A 7 -58.11 -15.52 11.42
N ALA A 8 -59.25 -16.02 10.97
CA ALA A 8 -59.43 -16.72 9.71
C ALA A 8 -60.76 -16.27 9.07
N ASP A 9 -60.84 -16.38 7.74
CA ASP A 9 -61.99 -16.19 6.85
C ASP A 9 -62.72 -14.82 6.84
N ARG A 10 -62.68 -14.15 5.68
CA ARG A 10 -63.87 -14.04 4.80
C ARG A 10 -63.62 -13.41 3.41
N ALA A 11 -64.43 -13.90 2.46
CA ALA A 11 -64.64 -13.45 1.08
C ALA A 11 -63.47 -13.71 0.10
N GLY A 12 -63.69 -14.11 -1.15
CA GLY A 12 -64.96 -14.38 -1.85
C GLY A 12 -64.92 -13.87 -3.29
N ILE A 13 -64.40 -14.70 -4.21
CA ILE A 13 -64.13 -14.32 -5.61
C ILE A 13 -65.28 -14.79 -6.53
N PRO A 14 -65.81 -13.94 -7.43
CA PRO A 14 -66.63 -14.35 -8.57
C PRO A 14 -65.77 -14.59 -9.83
N GLU A 15 -66.20 -15.52 -10.69
CA GLU A 15 -65.54 -15.85 -11.96
C GLU A 15 -65.65 -14.71 -12.99
N GLY A 16 -64.59 -14.52 -13.79
CA GLY A 16 -64.57 -13.61 -14.94
C GLY A 16 -63.37 -13.89 -15.84
N SER A 17 -63.64 -14.27 -17.10
CA SER A 17 -62.64 -14.58 -18.13
C SER A 17 -62.19 -13.35 -18.93
N GLY A 18 -60.91 -13.23 -19.24
CA GLY A 18 -60.37 -12.26 -20.20
C GLY A 18 -58.84 -12.37 -20.31
N ASP A 19 -58.33 -12.35 -21.54
CA ASP A 19 -56.92 -12.53 -21.89
C ASP A 19 -56.05 -11.26 -21.71
N GLU A 20 -54.75 -11.46 -21.90
CA GLU A 20 -53.68 -10.53 -22.32
C GLU A 20 -52.77 -9.80 -21.29
N GLU A 21 -51.47 -10.00 -21.59
CA GLU A 21 -50.26 -9.21 -21.33
C GLU A 21 -49.66 -9.09 -19.91
N ALA A 22 -48.33 -8.99 -19.92
CA ALA A 22 -47.45 -9.21 -18.77
C ALA A 22 -47.04 -7.91 -18.08
N SER A 23 -46.75 -8.01 -16.78
CA SER A 23 -45.82 -7.12 -16.10
C SER A 23 -45.05 -7.90 -15.05
N ASP A 24 -43.73 -7.92 -15.20
CA ASP A 24 -42.81 -8.47 -14.21
C ASP A 24 -42.78 -7.57 -12.97
N SER A 25 -42.89 -8.14 -11.77
CA SER A 25 -42.72 -7.41 -10.52
C SER A 25 -42.36 -8.35 -9.38
N ALA A 26 -41.20 -8.12 -8.78
CA ALA A 26 -40.68 -8.90 -7.66
C ALA A 26 -41.60 -8.86 -6.44
N ASP A 27 -42.02 -10.04 -5.99
CA ASP A 27 -42.32 -10.36 -4.59
C ASP A 27 -42.00 -11.84 -4.37
N GLY A 28 -41.63 -12.23 -3.15
CA GLY A 28 -40.93 -13.49 -2.79
C GLY A 28 -41.75 -14.78 -2.92
N THR A 29 -42.40 -15.00 -4.05
CA THR A 29 -43.05 -16.26 -4.42
C THR A 29 -42.03 -17.14 -5.14
N PRO A 30 -41.79 -18.40 -4.73
CA PRO A 30 -40.86 -19.27 -5.45
C PRO A 30 -41.36 -19.48 -6.88
N VAL A 31 -40.59 -19.00 -7.85
CA VAL A 31 -40.87 -19.20 -9.27
C VAL A 31 -40.64 -20.69 -9.57
N ALA A 32 -41.72 -21.46 -9.63
CA ALA A 32 -41.64 -22.84 -10.05
C ALA A 32 -41.16 -22.88 -11.50
N VAL A 33 -40.04 -23.57 -11.76
CA VAL A 33 -39.51 -23.81 -13.11
C VAL A 33 -40.38 -24.87 -13.80
N GLY A 34 -41.61 -24.48 -14.13
CA GLY A 34 -42.68 -25.37 -14.60
C GLY A 34 -43.21 -26.34 -13.54
N GLU A 35 -44.29 -27.05 -13.89
CA GLU A 35 -44.62 -28.32 -13.24
C GLU A 35 -43.89 -29.42 -14.01
N TYR A 36 -42.90 -30.08 -13.41
CA TYR A 36 -42.27 -31.26 -14.01
C TYR A 36 -43.20 -32.47 -13.83
N THR A 37 -43.86 -32.88 -14.91
CA THR A 37 -44.88 -33.93 -14.88
C THR A 37 -44.32 -35.29 -15.26
N TRP A 38 -45.16 -36.33 -15.12
CA TRP A 38 -44.83 -37.66 -15.64
C TRP A 38 -44.63 -37.70 -17.16
N GLU A 39 -45.23 -36.78 -17.94
CA GLU A 39 -44.96 -36.72 -19.39
C GLU A 39 -43.58 -36.12 -19.69
N ASP A 40 -43.10 -35.19 -18.88
CA ASP A 40 -41.75 -34.62 -19.01
C ASP A 40 -40.70 -35.68 -18.66
N TYR A 41 -40.88 -36.38 -17.53
CA TYR A 41 -40.06 -37.54 -17.19
C TYR A 41 -40.07 -38.63 -18.27
N LYS A 42 -41.24 -38.91 -18.87
CA LYS A 42 -41.34 -39.91 -19.94
C LYS A 42 -40.60 -39.46 -21.20
N ARG A 43 -40.66 -38.19 -21.58
CA ARG A 43 -39.90 -37.64 -22.72
C ARG A 43 -38.40 -37.71 -22.52
N GLU A 44 -37.93 -37.56 -21.28
CA GLU A 44 -36.50 -37.53 -20.96
C GLU A 44 -35.90 -38.94 -20.75
N TYR A 45 -36.67 -39.88 -20.18
CA TYR A 45 -36.14 -41.18 -19.72
C TYR A 45 -36.89 -42.44 -20.20
N PHE A 46 -38.04 -42.33 -20.86
CA PHE A 46 -38.87 -43.51 -21.21
C PHE A 46 -39.20 -43.63 -22.70
N TYR A 47 -39.52 -42.53 -23.38
CA TYR A 47 -39.80 -42.49 -24.81
C TYR A 47 -38.50 -42.59 -25.62
N ASP A 48 -38.60 -43.07 -26.86
CA ASP A 48 -37.50 -43.09 -27.82
C ASP A 48 -37.29 -41.72 -28.52
N GLU A 49 -36.29 -41.65 -29.41
CA GLU A 49 -35.94 -40.42 -30.15
C GLU A 49 -37.09 -39.89 -31.03
N ASP A 50 -38.06 -40.73 -31.40
CA ASP A 50 -39.28 -40.36 -32.14
C ASP A 50 -40.43 -39.91 -31.20
N GLY A 51 -40.24 -40.00 -29.87
CA GLY A 51 -41.22 -39.62 -28.85
C GLY A 51 -42.27 -40.69 -28.53
N GLU A 52 -42.04 -41.95 -28.90
CA GLU A 52 -42.97 -43.06 -28.71
C GLU A 52 -42.55 -43.97 -27.54
N PRO A 53 -43.50 -44.67 -26.88
CA PRO A 53 -43.18 -45.63 -25.82
C PRO A 53 -42.54 -46.92 -26.37
N PRO A 54 -41.53 -47.47 -25.68
CA PRO A 54 -40.80 -48.66 -26.12
C PRO A 54 -41.73 -49.86 -26.30
N ARG A 55 -41.47 -50.68 -27.32
CA ARG A 55 -42.37 -51.78 -27.71
C ARG A 55 -41.72 -53.15 -27.55
N THR A 56 -42.44 -54.08 -26.92
CA THR A 56 -42.03 -55.47 -26.76
C THR A 56 -43.04 -56.39 -27.45
N GLY A 57 -42.58 -57.22 -28.39
CA GLY A 57 -43.45 -58.15 -29.13
C GLY A 57 -44.47 -57.49 -30.07
N GLY A 58 -44.38 -56.17 -30.29
CA GLY A 58 -45.32 -55.38 -31.09
C GLY A 58 -46.34 -54.57 -30.28
N GLU A 59 -46.43 -54.81 -28.96
CA GLU A 59 -47.26 -54.03 -28.04
C GLU A 59 -46.39 -52.96 -27.33
N ALA A 60 -46.99 -51.80 -27.03
CA ALA A 60 -46.32 -50.74 -26.27
C ALA A 60 -46.21 -51.13 -24.80
N VAL A 61 -45.04 -50.93 -24.20
CA VAL A 61 -44.81 -51.13 -22.77
C VAL A 61 -45.54 -50.02 -22.02
N ALA A 62 -46.37 -50.41 -21.05
CA ALA A 62 -47.03 -49.45 -20.16
C ALA A 62 -46.00 -48.89 -19.16
N PHE A 63 -46.02 -47.58 -18.96
CA PHE A 63 -45.17 -46.91 -17.97
C PHE A 63 -45.63 -47.24 -16.54
N ASP A 64 -44.75 -47.79 -15.71
CA ASP A 64 -44.98 -47.98 -14.28
C ASP A 64 -44.17 -46.94 -13.47
N GLU A 65 -44.89 -45.98 -12.90
CA GLU A 65 -44.34 -44.93 -12.04
C GLU A 65 -43.53 -45.48 -10.85
N SER A 66 -43.92 -46.64 -10.31
CA SER A 66 -43.28 -47.24 -9.14
C SER A 66 -42.02 -48.02 -9.49
N GLU A 67 -41.94 -48.56 -10.71
CA GLU A 67 -40.71 -49.12 -11.27
C GLU A 67 -39.69 -48.01 -11.54
N ALA A 68 -40.11 -46.92 -12.19
CA ALA A 68 -39.28 -45.75 -12.47
C ALA A 68 -38.67 -45.09 -11.21
N LEU A 69 -39.45 -44.99 -10.12
CA LEU A 69 -38.98 -44.43 -8.84
C LEU A 69 -38.17 -45.41 -7.98
N GLY A 70 -38.24 -46.71 -8.27
CA GLY A 70 -37.79 -47.76 -7.35
C GLY A 70 -38.59 -47.83 -6.03
N PHE A 71 -39.74 -47.15 -5.95
CA PHE A 71 -40.67 -47.20 -4.83
C PHE A 71 -42.11 -46.82 -5.25
N ASP A 72 -43.08 -47.35 -4.51
CA ASP A 72 -44.53 -47.06 -4.61
C ASP A 72 -44.84 -45.55 -4.82
N SER A 73 -45.30 -45.19 -6.03
CA SER A 73 -45.46 -43.80 -6.48
C SER A 73 -46.46 -42.99 -5.65
N THR A 74 -47.41 -43.66 -4.97
CA THR A 74 -48.33 -42.99 -4.03
C THR A 74 -47.61 -42.31 -2.85
N ARG A 75 -46.35 -42.67 -2.62
CA ARG A 75 -45.48 -42.08 -1.58
C ARG A 75 -44.65 -40.90 -2.08
N LEU A 76 -44.63 -40.60 -3.38
CA LEU A 76 -43.82 -39.54 -3.98
C LEU A 76 -44.10 -38.17 -3.33
N SER A 77 -45.36 -37.74 -3.32
CA SER A 77 -45.79 -36.49 -2.66
C SER A 77 -45.39 -36.46 -1.17
N GLY A 78 -45.55 -37.58 -0.46
CA GLY A 78 -45.14 -37.71 0.95
C GLY A 78 -43.63 -37.69 1.18
N ARG A 79 -42.82 -38.08 0.19
CA ARG A 79 -41.35 -37.95 0.22
C ARG A 79 -40.92 -36.53 -0.11
N LEU A 80 -41.47 -35.93 -1.17
CA LEU A 80 -41.19 -34.53 -1.56
C LEU A 80 -41.56 -33.55 -0.44
N SER A 81 -42.73 -33.72 0.18
CA SER A 81 -43.15 -32.91 1.34
C SER A 81 -42.19 -33.03 2.53
N ARG A 82 -41.66 -34.23 2.81
CA ARG A 82 -40.61 -34.42 3.83
C ARG A 82 -39.29 -33.79 3.42
N GLY A 83 -38.92 -33.89 2.14
CA GLY A 83 -37.75 -33.24 1.56
C GLY A 83 -37.82 -31.73 1.73
N GLY A 84 -38.90 -31.09 1.31
CA GLY A 84 -39.12 -29.65 1.49
C GLY A 84 -39.19 -29.23 2.96
N THR A 85 -39.77 -30.05 3.84
CA THR A 85 -39.73 -29.79 5.30
C THR A 85 -38.30 -29.86 5.85
N ALA A 86 -37.51 -30.84 5.42
CA ALA A 86 -36.11 -30.96 5.83
C ALA A 86 -35.23 -29.84 5.26
N ALA A 87 -35.48 -29.44 4.00
CA ALA A 87 -34.81 -28.32 3.36
C ALA A 87 -35.12 -27.01 4.08
N SER A 88 -36.39 -26.69 4.38
CA SER A 88 -36.76 -25.49 5.14
C SER A 88 -36.21 -25.47 6.57
N VAL A 89 -36.07 -26.64 7.22
CA VAL A 89 -35.39 -26.74 8.53
C VAL A 89 -33.88 -26.54 8.40
N LEU A 90 -33.25 -27.03 7.32
CA LEU A 90 -31.83 -26.83 7.06
C LEU A 90 -31.53 -25.37 6.72
N ASP A 91 -32.35 -24.75 5.88
CA ASP A 91 -32.31 -23.36 5.47
C ASP A 91 -32.32 -22.41 6.68
N GLY A 92 -33.31 -22.55 7.58
CA GLY A 92 -33.34 -21.80 8.85
C GLY A 92 -32.24 -22.17 9.85
N ILE A 93 -31.50 -23.27 9.64
CA ILE A 93 -30.27 -23.57 10.40
C ILE A 93 -29.05 -22.88 9.77
N VAL A 94 -28.99 -22.78 8.44
CA VAL A 94 -27.96 -22.02 7.71
C VAL A 94 -28.09 -20.54 8.05
N GLU A 95 -29.25 -19.92 7.79
CA GLU A 95 -29.55 -18.51 8.12
C GLU A 95 -29.18 -18.13 9.58
N ALA A 96 -29.40 -19.05 10.52
CA ALA A 96 -29.11 -18.82 11.94
C ALA A 96 -27.66 -19.14 12.37
N ARG A 97 -26.80 -19.71 11.51
CA ARG A 97 -25.46 -20.20 11.88
C ARG A 97 -24.32 -19.84 10.94
N THR A 98 -24.61 -19.44 9.70
CA THR A 98 -23.62 -18.90 8.77
C THR A 98 -23.60 -17.38 8.80
N VAL A 99 -22.48 -16.80 8.41
CA VAL A 99 -22.35 -15.36 8.13
C VAL A 99 -23.12 -15.06 6.84
N ASP A 100 -23.90 -13.98 6.85
CA ASP A 100 -24.53 -13.46 5.63
C ASP A 100 -23.50 -12.68 4.82
N VAL A 101 -23.32 -13.06 3.57
CA VAL A 101 -22.24 -12.60 2.69
C VAL A 101 -22.80 -12.09 1.37
N ASP A 102 -22.06 -11.25 0.68
CA ASP A 102 -22.48 -10.73 -0.61
C ASP A 102 -22.57 -11.88 -1.65
N PRO A 103 -23.76 -12.19 -2.21
CA PRO A 103 -23.92 -13.26 -3.20
C PRO A 103 -23.28 -12.95 -4.56
N ASN A 104 -22.79 -11.73 -4.79
CA ASN A 104 -22.08 -11.34 -6.01
C ASN A 104 -20.57 -11.64 -5.95
N VAL A 105 -20.02 -11.95 -4.77
CA VAL A 105 -18.61 -12.34 -4.62
C VAL A 105 -18.45 -13.83 -4.96
N ASP A 106 -17.63 -14.14 -5.95
CA ASP A 106 -17.22 -15.52 -6.21
C ASP A 106 -16.25 -15.97 -5.11
N GLU A 107 -16.74 -16.81 -4.19
CA GLU A 107 -15.92 -17.34 -3.10
C GLU A 107 -14.83 -18.29 -3.59
N ASP A 108 -15.04 -19.00 -4.70
CA ASP A 108 -14.06 -19.96 -5.22
C ASP A 108 -12.90 -19.22 -5.90
N GLU A 109 -13.17 -18.10 -6.58
CA GLU A 109 -12.14 -17.16 -7.04
C GLU A 109 -11.43 -16.45 -5.88
N PHE A 110 -12.19 -15.89 -4.92
CA PHE A 110 -11.61 -15.11 -3.81
C PHE A 110 -10.65 -15.92 -2.94
N PHE A 111 -10.98 -17.19 -2.66
CA PHE A 111 -10.15 -18.11 -1.87
C PHE A 111 -9.18 -18.96 -2.71
N SER A 112 -8.87 -18.52 -3.93
CA SER A 112 -7.81 -19.10 -4.77
C SER A 112 -6.58 -18.17 -4.88
N THR A 113 -5.39 -18.76 -4.97
CA THR A 113 -4.14 -18.08 -5.36
C THR A 113 -4.13 -17.82 -6.87
N VAL A 114 -3.18 -17.00 -7.34
CA VAL A 114 -2.99 -16.71 -8.78
C VAL A 114 -2.72 -18.00 -9.58
N GLU A 115 -2.09 -19.00 -8.95
CA GLU A 115 -1.80 -20.31 -9.52
C GLU A 115 -2.98 -21.31 -9.41
N GLY A 116 -4.09 -20.91 -8.77
CA GLY A 116 -5.31 -21.72 -8.64
C GLY A 116 -5.35 -22.67 -7.43
N HIS A 117 -4.43 -22.50 -6.46
CA HIS A 117 -4.43 -23.26 -5.20
C HIS A 117 -5.34 -22.63 -4.15
N SER A 118 -5.87 -23.40 -3.20
CA SER A 118 -6.69 -22.84 -2.11
C SER A 118 -5.87 -22.01 -1.12
N THR A 119 -6.39 -20.86 -0.68
CA THR A 119 -5.74 -20.00 0.32
C THR A 119 -5.73 -20.63 1.72
N VAL A 120 -4.76 -20.22 2.57
CA VAL A 120 -4.60 -20.74 3.95
C VAL A 120 -5.77 -20.28 4.84
N VAL A 121 -6.30 -19.09 4.63
CA VAL A 121 -7.60 -18.68 5.19
C VAL A 121 -8.70 -18.98 4.20
N GLY A 122 -9.80 -19.56 4.69
CA GLY A 122 -10.99 -19.83 3.87
C GLY A 122 -12.31 -19.48 4.55
N ARG A 123 -13.42 -19.89 3.93
CA ARG A 123 -14.79 -19.67 4.44
C ARG A 123 -14.99 -20.22 5.87
N TYR A 124 -14.30 -21.30 6.23
CA TYR A 124 -14.40 -21.85 7.59
C TYR A 124 -13.90 -20.87 8.66
N ASP A 125 -12.82 -20.14 8.40
CA ASP A 125 -12.21 -19.22 9.35
C ASP A 125 -13.07 -17.97 9.53
N LEU A 126 -13.68 -17.46 8.45
CA LEU A 126 -14.71 -16.42 8.50
C LEU A 126 -15.87 -16.83 9.44
N GLU A 127 -16.37 -18.05 9.28
CA GLU A 127 -17.44 -18.61 10.09
C GLU A 127 -17.03 -18.84 11.56
N ARG A 128 -15.73 -18.86 11.87
CA ARG A 128 -15.20 -18.95 13.23
C ARG A 128 -14.86 -17.58 13.84
N ALA A 129 -14.46 -16.62 13.03
CA ALA A 129 -14.15 -15.25 13.44
C ALA A 129 -15.41 -14.51 13.95
N VAL A 130 -16.58 -14.76 13.35
CA VAL A 130 -17.85 -14.11 13.76
C VAL A 130 -18.56 -14.92 14.86
N PRO A 131 -18.79 -14.35 16.06
CA PRO A 131 -19.52 -15.03 17.13
C PRO A 131 -20.96 -15.39 16.70
N LEU A 132 -21.39 -16.62 17.00
CA LEU A 132 -22.69 -17.16 16.60
C LEU A 132 -23.89 -16.23 16.88
N ALA A 133 -23.88 -15.51 18.01
CA ALA A 133 -24.95 -14.59 18.40
C ALA A 133 -24.98 -13.25 17.62
N LYS A 134 -24.01 -13.02 16.73
CA LYS A 134 -23.91 -11.82 15.87
C LYS A 134 -24.25 -12.10 14.40
N LYS A 135 -24.01 -13.33 13.92
CA LYS A 135 -24.09 -13.70 12.50
C LYS A 135 -25.38 -13.27 11.79
N SER A 136 -26.54 -13.56 12.39
CA SER A 136 -27.87 -13.22 11.85
C SER A 136 -28.18 -11.70 11.76
N HIS A 137 -27.27 -10.84 12.21
CA HIS A 137 -27.41 -9.39 12.25
C HIS A 137 -26.26 -8.66 11.53
N PHE A 138 -25.32 -9.42 10.97
CA PHE A 138 -24.17 -8.89 10.25
C PHE A 138 -24.45 -9.09 8.76
N ARG A 139 -24.44 -8.00 8.00
CA ARG A 139 -24.42 -8.02 6.54
C ARG A 139 -23.05 -7.59 6.09
N GLU A 140 -22.47 -8.32 5.15
CA GLU A 140 -21.25 -7.88 4.47
C GLU A 140 -21.48 -6.54 3.76
N VAL A 141 -20.45 -5.70 3.77
CA VAL A 141 -20.40 -4.40 3.09
C VAL A 141 -19.23 -4.35 2.12
N ASP A 142 -18.10 -4.95 2.51
CA ASP A 142 -16.85 -4.97 1.76
C ASP A 142 -15.95 -6.12 2.24
N ARG A 143 -15.10 -6.67 1.37
CA ARG A 143 -14.14 -7.74 1.67
C ARG A 143 -12.94 -7.69 0.71
N TYR A 144 -11.75 -7.63 1.28
CA TYR A 144 -10.49 -7.59 0.53
C TYR A 144 -9.36 -8.31 1.29
N TRP A 145 -8.34 -8.73 0.55
CA TRP A 145 -7.13 -9.32 1.13
C TRP A 145 -6.23 -8.24 1.74
N VAL A 146 -5.53 -8.58 2.83
CA VAL A 146 -4.52 -7.68 3.46
C VAL A 146 -3.16 -8.35 3.63
N ASN A 147 -3.12 -9.68 3.65
CA ASN A 147 -1.89 -10.47 3.62
C ASN A 147 -2.25 -11.83 3.00
N LYS A 148 -2.43 -11.89 1.67
CA LYS A 148 -2.80 -13.12 0.97
C LYS A 148 -1.62 -14.10 1.01
N PRO A 149 -1.81 -15.40 1.26
CA PRO A 149 -3.06 -16.15 1.48
C PRO A 149 -3.51 -16.30 2.94
N TYR A 150 -2.92 -15.54 3.89
CA TYR A 150 -3.02 -15.76 5.34
C TYR A 150 -4.00 -14.86 6.11
N ALA A 151 -4.38 -13.69 5.60
CA ALA A 151 -5.34 -12.81 6.26
C ALA A 151 -6.09 -11.92 5.28
N PHE A 152 -7.39 -11.79 5.52
CA PHE A 152 -8.28 -10.87 4.81
C PHE A 152 -9.15 -10.09 5.81
N VAL A 153 -9.70 -8.97 5.36
CA VAL A 153 -10.61 -8.13 6.13
C VAL A 153 -12.01 -8.24 5.54
N ILE A 154 -13.01 -8.26 6.41
CA ILE A 154 -14.41 -8.10 6.04
C ILE A 154 -15.04 -6.98 6.87
N ILE A 155 -15.71 -6.06 6.20
CA ILE A 155 -16.48 -5.00 6.83
C ILE A 155 -17.94 -5.45 6.91
N PHE A 156 -18.49 -5.48 8.12
CA PHE A 156 -19.90 -5.77 8.34
C PHE A 156 -20.68 -4.51 8.71
N HIS A 157 -21.91 -4.38 8.22
CA HIS A 157 -22.95 -3.58 8.86
C HIS A 157 -23.68 -4.42 9.90
N SER A 158 -23.66 -3.96 11.16
CA SER A 158 -24.41 -4.57 12.25
C SER A 158 -25.82 -3.97 12.27
N GLU A 159 -26.82 -4.67 11.74
CA GLU A 159 -28.23 -4.21 11.71
C GLU A 159 -28.77 -3.90 13.13
N ARG A 160 -28.26 -4.61 14.13
CA ARG A 160 -28.66 -4.48 15.53
C ARG A 160 -28.09 -3.23 16.22
N GLU A 161 -26.86 -2.88 15.89
CA GLU A 161 -26.14 -1.75 16.51
C GLU A 161 -26.15 -0.50 15.61
N ASN A 162 -26.54 -0.68 14.33
CA ASN A 162 -26.53 0.28 13.24
C ASN A 162 -25.18 0.99 13.05
N GLU A 163 -24.10 0.20 13.09
CA GLU A 163 -22.72 0.66 12.92
C GLU A 163 -21.91 -0.35 12.09
N ARG A 164 -20.85 0.12 11.45
CA ARG A 164 -19.88 -0.74 10.75
C ARG A 164 -18.98 -1.45 11.77
N LYS A 165 -18.47 -2.62 11.39
CA LYS A 165 -17.51 -3.41 12.18
C LYS A 165 -16.40 -3.93 11.26
N TYR A 166 -15.16 -3.80 11.70
CA TYR A 166 -13.99 -4.28 10.98
C TYR A 166 -13.63 -5.67 11.53
N TYR A 167 -13.60 -6.70 10.69
CA TYR A 167 -13.25 -8.05 11.12
C TYR A 167 -12.02 -8.54 10.38
N VAL A 168 -10.92 -8.65 11.12
CA VAL A 168 -9.74 -9.42 10.71
C VAL A 168 -10.12 -10.90 10.70
N VAL A 169 -9.86 -11.59 9.59
CA VAL A 169 -9.99 -13.04 9.47
C VAL A 169 -8.62 -13.65 9.25
N GLU A 170 -8.20 -14.47 10.22
CA GLU A 170 -6.93 -15.20 10.27
C GLU A 170 -7.23 -16.70 10.49
N PRO A 171 -6.28 -17.62 10.25
CA PRO A 171 -6.54 -19.05 10.30
C PRO A 171 -6.95 -19.52 11.71
N HIS A 172 -8.07 -20.22 11.84
CA HIS A 172 -8.64 -20.60 13.13
C HIS A 172 -7.90 -21.77 13.80
N PHE A 173 -7.39 -21.56 15.00
CA PHE A 173 -6.71 -22.60 15.80
C PHE A 173 -7.67 -23.44 16.65
N THR A 174 -7.62 -24.76 16.46
CA THR A 174 -8.23 -25.74 17.39
C THR A 174 -7.58 -25.64 18.78
N PRO A 175 -8.19 -26.20 19.84
CA PRO A 175 -7.58 -26.19 21.18
C PRO A 175 -6.17 -26.80 21.21
N ILE A 176 -5.96 -27.90 20.49
CA ILE A 176 -4.68 -28.64 20.47
C ILE A 176 -3.61 -27.86 19.70
N GLU A 177 -3.97 -27.26 18.55
CA GLU A 177 -3.06 -26.39 17.80
C GLU A 177 -2.65 -25.15 18.60
N ARG A 178 -3.55 -24.64 19.47
CA ARG A 178 -3.26 -23.51 20.36
C ARG A 178 -2.28 -23.89 21.48
N ASP A 179 -2.51 -25.02 22.13
CA ASP A 179 -1.58 -25.58 23.14
C ASP A 179 -0.20 -25.85 22.51
N LEU A 180 -0.17 -26.36 21.27
CA LEU A 180 1.06 -26.56 20.51
C LEU A 180 1.74 -25.23 20.16
N ARG A 181 1.00 -24.21 19.71
CA ARG A 181 1.54 -22.86 19.46
C ARG A 181 2.20 -22.29 20.72
N GLU A 182 1.53 -22.36 21.87
CA GLU A 182 2.09 -21.89 23.15
C GLU A 182 3.36 -22.65 23.54
N PHE A 183 3.38 -23.97 23.34
CA PHE A 183 4.57 -24.79 23.54
C PHE A 183 5.73 -24.37 22.63
N LEU A 184 5.48 -24.23 21.32
CA LEU A 184 6.50 -23.84 20.33
C LEU A 184 7.03 -22.43 20.62
N THR A 185 6.17 -21.45 20.90
CA THR A 185 6.57 -20.09 21.31
C THR A 185 7.49 -20.12 22.55
N GLY A 186 7.18 -20.94 23.55
CA GLY A 186 8.04 -21.11 24.73
C GLY A 186 9.41 -21.73 24.40
N LYS A 187 9.46 -22.66 23.44
CA LYS A 187 10.72 -23.27 22.96
C LYS A 187 11.53 -22.30 22.10
N LEU A 188 10.91 -21.56 21.18
CA LEU A 188 11.56 -20.58 20.32
C LEU A 188 12.17 -19.43 21.14
N ARG A 189 11.43 -18.84 22.09
CA ARG A 189 11.99 -17.83 23.03
C ARG A 189 13.21 -18.34 23.81
N THR A 190 13.30 -19.65 24.02
CA THR A 190 14.49 -20.27 24.65
C THR A 190 15.60 -20.47 23.62
N ALA A 191 15.30 -20.99 22.42
CA ALA A 191 16.28 -21.26 21.37
C ALA A 191 17.00 -19.99 20.89
N ILE A 192 16.23 -18.94 20.55
CA ILE A 192 16.74 -17.65 20.04
C ILE A 192 17.66 -16.96 21.08
N LYS A 193 17.37 -17.14 22.37
CA LYS A 193 18.18 -16.58 23.46
C LYS A 193 19.54 -17.27 23.65
N TYR A 194 19.74 -18.46 23.04
CA TYR A 194 20.96 -19.25 23.17
C TYR A 194 21.58 -19.64 21.81
N SER A 195 21.07 -19.12 20.69
CA SER A 195 21.76 -19.10 19.41
C SER A 195 22.77 -17.94 19.41
N ASP A 196 24.03 -18.20 19.02
CA ASP A 196 25.12 -17.24 19.13
C ASP A 196 24.85 -15.90 18.40
N ASP A 197 25.31 -14.80 19.01
CA ASP A 197 24.86 -13.41 18.76
C ASP A 197 25.12 -12.84 17.34
N ASP A 198 25.83 -13.53 16.45
CA ASP A 198 26.36 -12.94 15.21
C ASP A 198 25.33 -12.75 14.07
N ILE A 199 24.20 -13.48 14.06
CA ILE A 199 23.21 -13.39 12.96
C ILE A 199 22.05 -12.43 13.29
N VAL A 200 21.54 -12.46 14.53
CA VAL A 200 20.32 -11.73 14.93
C VAL A 200 20.53 -10.21 15.07
N VAL A 201 21.79 -9.79 15.25
CA VAL A 201 22.18 -8.40 15.52
C VAL A 201 22.42 -7.57 14.25
N LYS A 202 22.54 -8.20 13.06
CA LYS A 202 22.79 -7.51 11.78
C LYS A 202 21.80 -7.82 10.64
N GLY A 203 21.02 -8.91 10.73
CA GLY A 203 20.00 -9.22 9.73
C GLY A 203 18.74 -8.35 9.85
N GLY A 204 18.13 -8.02 8.69
CA GLY A 204 16.82 -7.36 8.60
C GLY A 204 15.66 -8.24 9.07
N GLU A 205 14.42 -7.77 8.91
CA GLU A 205 13.23 -8.50 9.39
C GLU A 205 13.02 -9.85 8.67
N GLU A 206 13.34 -9.90 7.38
CA GLU A 206 13.36 -11.12 6.56
C GLU A 206 14.27 -12.21 7.15
N SER A 207 15.53 -11.89 7.42
CA SER A 207 16.50 -12.83 8.03
C SER A 207 16.06 -13.31 9.43
N ARG A 208 15.31 -12.48 10.17
CA ARG A 208 14.66 -12.92 11.42
C ARG A 208 13.52 -13.91 11.14
N GLY A 209 12.71 -13.66 10.12
CA GLY A 209 11.70 -14.59 9.61
C GLY A 209 12.28 -15.96 9.29
N GLU A 210 13.36 -16.02 8.50
CA GLU A 210 14.08 -17.26 8.17
C GLU A 210 14.55 -18.02 9.42
N VAL A 211 15.12 -17.31 10.41
CA VAL A 211 15.56 -17.91 11.68
C VAL A 211 14.38 -18.53 12.44
N ILE A 212 13.24 -17.84 12.51
CA ILE A 212 12.01 -18.36 13.15
C ILE A 212 11.48 -19.58 12.39
N ALA A 213 11.38 -19.52 11.06
CA ALA A 213 10.89 -20.63 10.24
C ALA A 213 11.78 -21.88 10.38
N ARG A 214 13.10 -21.71 10.29
CA ARG A 214 14.09 -22.78 10.43
C ARG A 214 14.08 -23.43 11.82
N GLU A 215 14.09 -22.65 12.91
CA GLU A 215 14.05 -23.23 14.26
C GLU A 215 12.66 -23.81 14.59
N THR A 216 11.57 -23.30 14.00
CA THR A 216 10.24 -23.93 14.10
C THR A 216 10.26 -25.31 13.43
N LYS A 217 10.70 -25.40 12.17
CA LYS A 217 10.88 -26.65 11.41
C LYS A 217 11.75 -27.65 12.18
N ARG A 218 12.84 -27.19 12.80
CA ARG A 218 13.73 -27.99 13.68
C ARG A 218 13.07 -28.46 14.98
N LEU A 219 12.12 -27.72 15.53
CA LEU A 219 11.34 -28.15 16.70
C LEU A 219 10.30 -29.20 16.30
N LEU A 220 9.64 -29.05 15.14
CA LEU A 220 8.70 -30.04 14.62
C LEU A 220 9.39 -31.39 14.39
N ASP A 221 10.55 -31.40 13.73
CA ASP A 221 11.42 -32.58 13.57
C ASP A 221 11.79 -33.22 14.92
N ARG A 222 12.35 -32.42 15.84
CA ARG A 222 12.83 -32.90 17.15
C ARG A 222 11.76 -33.56 18.00
N TYR A 223 10.50 -33.18 17.82
CA TYR A 223 9.35 -33.75 18.54
C TYR A 223 8.55 -34.76 17.69
N ASN A 224 9.00 -35.09 16.46
CA ASN A 224 8.33 -35.95 15.48
C ASN A 224 6.86 -35.51 15.22
N LEU A 225 6.64 -34.20 15.05
CA LEU A 225 5.31 -33.62 14.87
C LEU A 225 4.89 -33.49 13.40
N TYR A 226 5.77 -33.78 12.46
CA TYR A 226 5.50 -33.71 11.02
C TYR A 226 6.33 -34.79 10.29
N GLU A 227 5.74 -35.43 9.28
CA GLU A 227 6.35 -36.57 8.55
C GLU A 227 6.74 -36.25 7.09
N GLY A 228 6.42 -35.06 6.58
CA GLY A 228 6.81 -34.62 5.23
C GLY A 228 8.25 -34.13 5.13
N ASP A 229 8.70 -33.78 3.92
CA ASP A 229 10.07 -33.33 3.69
C ASP A 229 10.29 -31.88 4.17
N ILE A 230 10.91 -31.77 5.34
CA ILE A 230 11.26 -30.51 5.98
C ILE A 230 12.31 -29.72 5.16
N ALA A 231 13.07 -30.39 4.28
CA ALA A 231 14.02 -29.74 3.39
C ALA A 231 13.33 -29.09 2.17
N ALA A 232 12.28 -29.70 1.63
CA ALA A 232 11.46 -29.11 0.57
C ALA A 232 10.75 -27.83 1.07
N LEU A 233 10.21 -27.87 2.29
CA LEU A 233 9.68 -26.68 2.97
C LEU A 233 10.75 -25.62 3.30
N ALA A 234 12.05 -25.91 3.21
CA ALA A 234 13.09 -24.98 3.67
C ALA A 234 13.44 -23.86 2.66
N SER A 235 12.98 -23.97 1.41
CA SER A 235 12.94 -22.86 0.45
C SER A 235 11.65 -22.05 0.64
N GLU A 236 11.77 -20.73 0.80
CA GLU A 236 10.69 -19.81 0.41
C GLU A 236 10.92 -19.37 -1.05
N PRO A 237 9.90 -18.82 -1.73
CA PRO A 237 10.06 -18.30 -3.08
C PRO A 237 11.09 -17.17 -3.07
N ARG A 238 12.07 -17.20 -3.98
CA ARG A 238 12.80 -15.98 -4.31
C ARG A 238 11.82 -15.03 -4.98
N ALA A 239 11.78 -13.78 -4.52
CA ALA A 239 11.14 -12.69 -5.25
C ALA A 239 11.61 -12.72 -6.71
N ALA A 240 10.69 -12.58 -7.66
CA ALA A 240 11.00 -12.64 -9.07
C ALA A 240 11.75 -11.37 -9.50
N GLY A 241 13.08 -11.45 -9.57
CA GLY A 241 13.93 -10.35 -10.01
C GLY A 241 15.27 -10.85 -10.55
N GLY A 242 15.56 -10.53 -11.82
CA GLY A 242 16.88 -10.63 -12.41
C GLY A 242 17.42 -12.05 -12.68
N ALA A 243 16.95 -12.68 -13.76
CA ALA A 243 17.71 -13.76 -14.40
C ALA A 243 18.87 -13.17 -15.22
N ALA A 244 19.98 -12.84 -14.57
CA ALA A 244 21.22 -12.48 -15.25
C ALA A 244 22.03 -13.75 -15.56
N GLU A 245 22.01 -14.19 -16.82
CA GLU A 245 23.01 -15.14 -17.32
C GLU A 245 24.38 -14.44 -17.38
N GLY A 246 25.37 -15.01 -16.69
CA GLY A 246 26.74 -14.47 -16.63
C GLY A 246 27.76 -15.57 -16.92
N GLU A 247 28.57 -15.35 -17.95
CA GLU A 247 29.56 -16.31 -18.45
C GLU A 247 30.74 -16.53 -17.49
N GLU A 248 31.46 -17.66 -17.70
CA GLU A 248 32.68 -17.97 -16.95
C GLU A 248 33.83 -16.99 -17.29
N GLY A 249 34.25 -16.17 -16.31
CA GLY A 249 35.43 -15.31 -16.38
C GLY A 249 36.30 -15.44 -15.13
N ASP A 250 37.61 -15.59 -15.31
CA ASP A 250 38.60 -15.93 -14.26
C ASP A 250 39.30 -14.69 -13.65
N ASP A 251 39.99 -14.91 -12.52
CA ASP A 251 40.87 -14.00 -11.76
C ASP A 251 40.16 -12.88 -10.93
N GLY A 252 40.38 -12.72 -9.62
CA GLY A 252 41.13 -13.56 -8.69
C GLY A 252 41.24 -12.97 -7.27
N GLY A 253 40.87 -13.77 -6.25
CA GLY A 253 41.39 -13.65 -4.88
C GLY A 253 40.50 -12.99 -3.79
N GLU A 254 39.73 -13.81 -3.07
CA GLU A 254 39.62 -13.75 -1.59
C GLU A 254 39.12 -15.12 -1.03
N GLU A 255 39.25 -15.36 0.28
CA GLU A 255 39.36 -16.74 0.83
C GLU A 255 38.06 -17.59 0.84
N ASP A 256 38.19 -18.85 0.40
CA ASP A 256 37.08 -19.73 0.02
C ASP A 256 36.53 -20.62 1.16
N ALA A 257 35.24 -20.46 1.48
CA ALA A 257 34.47 -21.36 2.35
C ALA A 257 33.54 -22.34 1.58
N SER A 258 33.43 -22.21 0.26
CA SER A 258 32.51 -22.97 -0.60
C SER A 258 33.06 -24.35 -1.02
N GLY A 259 34.38 -24.47 -1.23
CA GLY A 259 35.04 -25.68 -1.74
C GLY A 259 34.90 -26.95 -0.90
N VAL A 260 34.47 -26.84 0.36
CA VAL A 260 34.22 -28.00 1.25
C VAL A 260 32.91 -28.69 0.92
N VAL A 261 31.86 -27.94 0.56
CA VAL A 261 30.52 -28.47 0.27
C VAL A 261 30.50 -29.21 -1.07
N ALA A 262 31.16 -28.65 -2.08
CA ALA A 262 31.30 -29.29 -3.40
C ALA A 262 32.02 -30.66 -3.32
N ARG A 263 33.09 -30.77 -2.52
CA ARG A 263 33.81 -32.04 -2.31
C ARG A 263 33.02 -33.09 -1.53
N LEU A 264 32.04 -32.69 -0.71
CA LEU A 264 31.15 -33.60 -0.01
C LEU A 264 30.06 -34.16 -0.92
N LYS A 265 29.46 -33.34 -1.81
CA LYS A 265 28.43 -33.80 -2.76
C LYS A 265 28.91 -34.94 -3.66
N GLY A 266 30.12 -34.82 -4.22
CA GLY A 266 30.69 -35.85 -5.11
C GLY A 266 31.01 -37.20 -4.46
N LEU A 267 30.91 -37.33 -3.12
CA LEU A 267 31.26 -38.53 -2.37
C LEU A 267 30.04 -39.41 -2.00
N PHE A 268 28.82 -38.90 -2.17
CA PHE A 268 27.58 -39.60 -1.77
C PHE A 268 26.65 -40.00 -2.91
N GLY A 269 26.90 -39.58 -4.16
CA GLY A 269 26.24 -40.15 -5.35
C GLY A 269 24.72 -39.92 -5.39
N PHE A 270 24.30 -38.70 -5.10
CA PHE A 270 22.93 -38.26 -5.39
C PHE A 270 22.86 -37.80 -6.85
N GLU A 271 21.90 -38.34 -7.60
CA GLU A 271 21.45 -37.80 -8.89
C GLU A 271 20.47 -36.66 -8.60
N ASP A 272 20.50 -35.57 -9.38
CA ASP A 272 19.59 -34.44 -9.20
C ASP A 272 18.17 -34.82 -9.67
N GLU A 273 17.22 -34.88 -8.74
CA GLU A 273 15.78 -34.87 -9.05
C GLU A 273 15.25 -33.43 -9.14
N PRO A 274 14.19 -33.17 -9.92
CA PRO A 274 13.69 -31.82 -10.15
C PRO A 274 13.14 -31.17 -8.87
N VAL A 275 13.51 -29.92 -8.64
CA VAL A 275 13.04 -29.10 -7.53
C VAL A 275 11.56 -28.73 -7.74
N VAL A 276 10.69 -29.19 -6.85
CA VAL A 276 9.30 -28.74 -6.73
C VAL A 276 9.27 -27.44 -5.92
N ARG A 277 8.41 -26.49 -6.30
CA ARG A 277 8.28 -25.19 -5.64
C ARG A 277 7.47 -25.34 -4.35
N SER A 278 8.00 -24.82 -3.26
CA SER A 278 7.36 -24.86 -1.93
C SER A 278 6.41 -23.66 -1.75
N GLY A 279 5.26 -23.77 -2.42
CA GLY A 279 4.05 -22.94 -2.23
C GLY A 279 2.76 -23.72 -2.52
N ASP A 280 2.88 -24.85 -3.24
CA ASP A 280 1.78 -25.64 -3.77
C ASP A 280 1.10 -26.49 -2.68
N LEU A 281 0.05 -25.97 -2.04
CA LEU A 281 -0.87 -26.77 -1.20
C LEU A 281 -1.74 -27.69 -2.09
N ASP A 282 -1.12 -28.75 -2.59
CA ASP A 282 -1.71 -29.63 -3.60
C ASP A 282 -2.87 -30.48 -3.03
N GLY A 283 -4.04 -30.43 -3.68
CA GLY A 283 -5.20 -31.26 -3.35
C GLY A 283 -6.13 -30.78 -2.21
N ILE A 284 -5.99 -29.54 -1.71
CA ILE A 284 -6.98 -28.95 -0.79
C ILE A 284 -8.14 -28.32 -1.59
N ALA A 285 -9.39 -28.61 -1.21
CA ALA A 285 -10.56 -27.97 -1.79
C ALA A 285 -10.85 -26.62 -1.11
N VAL A 286 -11.30 -25.61 -1.86
CA VAL A 286 -11.65 -24.26 -1.36
C VAL A 286 -12.60 -24.31 -0.16
N ARG A 287 -13.56 -25.23 -0.23
CA ARG A 287 -14.36 -25.68 0.89
C ARG A 287 -13.82 -27.05 1.28
N PRO A 288 -12.82 -27.14 2.19
CA PRO A 288 -12.52 -28.44 2.77
C PRO A 288 -13.81 -28.89 3.42
N GLU A 289 -14.29 -30.08 3.06
CA GLU A 289 -15.35 -30.70 3.84
C GLU A 289 -14.92 -30.67 5.32
N PRO A 290 -15.85 -30.69 6.28
CA PRO A 290 -15.54 -31.18 7.61
C PRO A 290 -15.30 -32.70 7.55
N ALA A 291 -14.35 -33.11 6.69
CA ALA A 291 -13.46 -34.20 6.96
C ALA A 291 -13.06 -34.06 8.42
N LEU A 292 -13.45 -35.07 9.19
CA LEU A 292 -12.97 -35.24 10.54
C LEU A 292 -11.48 -35.57 10.42
N VAL A 293 -10.66 -34.54 10.24
CA VAL A 293 -9.27 -34.53 10.69
C VAL A 293 -9.36 -35.06 12.10
N GLU A 294 -8.73 -36.21 12.38
CA GLU A 294 -8.78 -36.80 13.71
C GLU A 294 -8.31 -35.72 14.69
N GLU A 295 -9.19 -35.27 15.61
CA GLU A 295 -8.89 -34.08 16.44
C GLU A 295 -7.59 -34.27 17.24
N ASP A 296 -7.22 -35.53 17.51
CA ASP A 296 -5.99 -35.99 18.16
C ASP A 296 -5.02 -36.75 17.20
N ALA A 297 -4.88 -36.32 15.94
CA ALA A 297 -3.87 -36.88 15.03
C ALA A 297 -2.44 -36.79 15.62
N PRO A 298 -1.58 -37.81 15.49
CA PRO A 298 -0.25 -37.81 16.11
C PRO A 298 0.75 -36.88 15.41
N THR A 299 0.44 -36.43 14.20
CA THR A 299 1.29 -35.65 13.30
C THR A 299 0.46 -34.58 12.60
N LEU A 300 1.10 -33.47 12.27
CA LEU A 300 0.49 -32.31 11.60
C LEU A 300 0.38 -32.55 10.09
N THR A 301 -0.63 -31.96 9.47
CA THR A 301 -0.65 -31.76 8.01
C THR A 301 0.22 -30.57 7.60
N GLU A 302 0.57 -30.50 6.31
CA GLU A 302 1.31 -29.36 5.74
C GLU A 302 0.58 -28.03 5.97
N TYR A 303 -0.73 -27.99 5.70
CA TYR A 303 -1.61 -26.87 6.05
C TYR A 303 -1.48 -26.43 7.52
N GLN A 304 -1.43 -27.38 8.47
CA GLN A 304 -1.28 -27.04 9.89
C GLN A 304 0.12 -26.51 10.23
N VAL A 305 1.16 -27.01 9.57
CA VAL A 305 2.53 -26.49 9.70
C VAL A 305 2.62 -25.07 9.16
N GLU A 306 2.06 -24.83 7.98
CA GLU A 306 2.08 -23.52 7.32
C GLU A 306 1.33 -22.46 8.14
N LYS A 307 0.14 -22.81 8.61
CA LYS A 307 -0.65 -22.04 9.57
C LYS A 307 0.09 -21.73 10.87
N LEU A 308 0.87 -22.67 11.40
CA LEU A 308 1.73 -22.44 12.57
C LEU A 308 2.91 -21.51 12.24
N LEU A 309 3.55 -21.68 11.08
CA LEU A 309 4.65 -20.83 10.63
C LEU A 309 4.21 -19.37 10.48
N TYR A 310 3.07 -19.12 9.82
CA TYR A 310 2.46 -17.79 9.70
C TYR A 310 2.32 -17.11 11.08
N VAL A 311 1.59 -17.72 12.03
CA VAL A 311 1.35 -17.09 13.34
C VAL A 311 2.63 -16.95 14.16
N LEU A 312 3.61 -17.86 14.03
CA LEU A 312 4.89 -17.72 14.71
C LEU A 312 5.77 -16.61 14.09
N ARG A 313 5.80 -16.46 12.77
CA ARG A 313 6.47 -15.34 12.07
C ARG A 313 5.82 -14.01 12.48
N ARG A 314 4.48 -13.94 12.44
CA ARG A 314 3.65 -12.81 12.88
C ARG A 314 3.89 -12.41 14.34
N ASP A 315 3.95 -13.37 15.26
CA ASP A 315 4.09 -13.10 16.70
C ASP A 315 5.54 -12.75 17.09
N PHE A 316 6.56 -13.29 16.41
CA PHE A 316 7.97 -13.01 16.72
C PHE A 316 8.55 -11.81 15.97
N VAL A 317 8.26 -11.67 14.67
CA VAL A 317 8.78 -10.62 13.80
C VAL A 317 7.77 -9.48 13.65
N GLY A 318 6.53 -9.83 13.27
CA GLY A 318 5.45 -8.88 13.04
C GLY A 318 4.86 -8.20 14.28
N TYR A 319 3.67 -7.65 14.09
CA TYR A 319 2.89 -6.85 15.05
C TYR A 319 1.84 -7.67 15.81
N GLU A 320 2.07 -8.97 15.99
CA GLU A 320 1.23 -9.88 16.77
C GLU A 320 -0.24 -9.80 16.35
N ARG A 321 -1.16 -9.38 17.24
CA ARG A 321 -2.60 -9.43 16.99
C ARG A 321 -3.15 -8.31 16.11
N ILE A 322 -2.38 -7.26 15.87
CA ILE A 322 -2.73 -6.19 14.92
C ILE A 322 -1.99 -6.33 13.60
N ASP A 323 -1.28 -7.42 13.37
CA ASP A 323 -0.42 -7.57 12.19
C ASP A 323 -1.21 -7.48 10.88
N ALA A 324 -2.35 -8.16 10.76
CA ALA A 324 -3.24 -8.01 9.61
C ALA A 324 -3.78 -6.57 9.43
N ILE A 325 -4.02 -5.82 10.52
CA ILE A 325 -4.40 -4.39 10.44
C ILE A 325 -3.21 -3.56 9.95
N LYS A 326 -1.99 -3.90 10.37
CA LYS A 326 -0.76 -3.21 9.97
C LYS A 326 -0.35 -3.44 8.52
N HIS A 327 -0.86 -4.48 7.86
CA HIS A 327 -0.73 -4.69 6.41
C HIS A 327 -1.88 -4.04 5.62
N ASP A 328 -2.99 -3.67 6.26
CA ASP A 328 -4.10 -3.00 5.59
C ASP A 328 -3.75 -1.54 5.27
N ILE A 329 -3.56 -1.24 3.99
CA ILE A 329 -3.24 0.08 3.46
C ILE A 329 -4.43 1.06 3.51
N ASN A 330 -5.65 0.55 3.71
CA ASN A 330 -6.86 1.36 3.88
C ASN A 330 -6.97 1.94 5.29
N VAL A 331 -6.15 1.50 6.25
CA VAL A 331 -6.14 2.01 7.63
C VAL A 331 -5.09 3.12 7.77
N GLU A 332 -5.53 4.33 8.16
CA GLU A 332 -4.64 5.48 8.41
C GLU A 332 -4.10 5.49 9.86
N ASP A 333 -4.95 5.14 10.84
CA ASP A 333 -4.60 5.13 12.28
C ASP A 333 -5.16 3.86 12.97
N VAL A 334 -4.43 3.31 13.95
CA VAL A 334 -4.80 2.17 14.80
C VAL A 334 -4.67 2.57 16.27
N SER A 335 -5.71 2.41 17.09
CA SER A 335 -5.64 2.71 18.53
C SER A 335 -6.17 1.58 19.42
N CYS A 336 -5.57 1.43 20.60
CA CYS A 336 -6.06 0.54 21.64
C CYS A 336 -6.07 1.28 22.98
N ASP A 337 -7.26 1.66 23.44
CA ASP A 337 -7.45 2.62 24.54
C ASP A 337 -7.15 2.05 25.94
N GLY A 338 -6.93 0.74 26.07
CA GLY A 338 -6.71 0.10 27.37
C GLY A 338 -6.88 -1.42 27.38
N TYR A 339 -6.73 -1.99 28.56
CA TYR A 339 -6.80 -3.45 28.74
C TYR A 339 -8.18 -4.04 28.46
N ASN A 340 -8.23 -5.12 27.67
CA ASN A 340 -9.46 -5.80 27.24
C ASN A 340 -10.44 -4.88 26.46
N SER A 341 -9.97 -3.71 26.01
CA SER A 341 -10.67 -2.89 25.01
C SER A 341 -10.48 -3.47 23.61
N PRO A 342 -11.43 -3.24 22.68
CA PRO A 342 -11.18 -3.51 21.28
C PRO A 342 -10.09 -2.58 20.75
N VAL A 343 -9.41 -3.01 19.70
CA VAL A 343 -8.63 -2.12 18.84
C VAL A 343 -9.59 -1.37 17.92
N PHE A 344 -9.42 -0.06 17.80
CA PHE A 344 -10.13 0.79 16.84
C PHE A 344 -9.23 1.06 15.63
N VAL A 345 -9.84 1.21 14.47
CA VAL A 345 -9.15 1.54 13.21
C VAL A 345 -9.80 2.76 12.58
N TYR A 346 -8.98 3.65 12.01
CA TYR A 346 -9.45 4.71 11.14
C TYR A 346 -9.29 4.27 9.68
N HIS A 347 -10.35 3.72 9.11
CA HIS A 347 -10.36 3.25 7.73
C HIS A 347 -10.73 4.38 6.77
N THR A 348 -10.07 4.47 5.62
CA THR A 348 -10.22 5.57 4.64
C THR A 348 -11.69 5.84 4.28
N ASP A 349 -12.45 4.81 3.87
CA ASP A 349 -13.84 4.95 3.41
C ASP A 349 -14.92 4.79 4.49
N HIS A 350 -14.51 4.47 5.71
CA HIS A 350 -15.41 4.01 6.77
C HIS A 350 -15.20 4.72 8.10
N GLU A 351 -14.20 5.61 8.19
CA GLU A 351 -13.85 6.41 9.35
C GLU A 351 -13.51 5.53 10.57
N GLN A 352 -13.91 5.94 11.78
CA GLN A 352 -13.63 5.19 13.01
C GLN A 352 -14.48 3.92 13.11
N ILE A 353 -13.85 2.74 13.04
CA ILE A 353 -14.51 1.44 13.18
C ILE A 353 -13.93 0.65 14.38
N ILE A 354 -14.80 -0.09 15.07
CA ILE A 354 -14.42 -1.07 16.09
C ILE A 354 -14.00 -2.38 15.40
N SER A 355 -12.80 -2.89 15.71
CA SER A 355 -12.33 -4.19 15.23
C SER A 355 -12.79 -5.37 16.10
N ASN A 356 -12.55 -6.60 15.62
CA ASN A 356 -12.64 -7.83 16.42
C ASN A 356 -11.35 -8.15 17.22
N VAL A 357 -10.31 -7.32 17.13
CA VAL A 357 -9.03 -7.50 17.83
C VAL A 357 -9.11 -6.87 19.23
N TYR A 358 -8.50 -7.55 20.21
CA TYR A 358 -8.43 -7.15 21.62
C TYR A 358 -7.05 -7.50 22.16
N HIS A 359 -6.63 -6.90 23.27
CA HIS A 359 -5.45 -7.37 24.03
C HIS A 359 -5.79 -7.62 25.51
N GLY A 360 -5.25 -8.69 26.08
CA GLY A 360 -5.29 -8.97 27.53
C GLY A 360 -4.36 -8.06 28.34
N GLU A 361 -4.46 -8.08 29.68
CA GLU A 361 -3.66 -7.18 30.54
C GLU A 361 -2.13 -7.35 30.36
N SER A 362 -1.60 -8.57 30.52
CA SER A 362 -0.17 -8.83 30.34
C SER A 362 0.26 -8.81 28.88
N GLU A 363 -0.62 -9.23 27.97
CA GLU A 363 -0.38 -9.22 26.52
C GLU A 363 -0.13 -7.79 26.02
N LEU A 364 -0.95 -6.82 26.45
CA LEU A 364 -0.81 -5.42 26.06
C LEU A 364 0.45 -4.76 26.66
N ASP A 365 0.77 -5.07 27.93
CA ASP A 365 2.02 -4.63 28.59
C ASP A 365 3.26 -5.13 27.83
N ASP A 366 3.32 -6.44 27.53
CA ASP A 366 4.45 -7.06 26.82
C ASP A 366 4.56 -6.54 25.36
N PHE A 367 3.43 -6.36 24.68
CA PHE A 367 3.36 -5.83 23.31
C PHE A 367 3.92 -4.40 23.22
N VAL A 368 3.45 -3.48 24.07
CA VAL A 368 3.94 -2.10 24.08
C VAL A 368 5.41 -2.00 24.45
N VAL A 369 5.90 -2.85 25.37
CA VAL A 369 7.34 -2.95 25.68
C VAL A 369 8.15 -3.46 24.48
N LYS A 370 7.64 -4.45 23.74
CA LYS A 370 8.27 -4.97 22.51
C LYS A 370 8.33 -3.91 21.40
N LEU A 371 7.26 -3.14 21.18
CA LEU A 371 7.25 -2.06 20.18
C LEU A 371 8.31 -0.99 20.51
N ALA A 372 8.32 -0.48 21.75
CA ALA A 372 9.31 0.51 22.17
C ALA A 372 10.75 0.01 21.94
N GLN A 373 11.03 -1.26 22.28
CA GLN A 373 12.33 -1.89 22.09
C GLN A 373 12.71 -2.05 20.59
N ARG A 374 11.76 -2.43 19.72
CA ARG A 374 11.98 -2.49 18.26
C ARG A 374 12.35 -1.11 17.70
N SER A 375 11.73 -0.05 18.21
CA SER A 375 12.03 1.35 17.87
C SER A 375 13.28 1.93 18.55
N GLY A 376 14.10 1.10 19.22
CA GLY A 376 15.31 1.56 19.92
C GLY A 376 15.05 2.49 21.12
N LYS A 377 13.81 2.53 21.64
CA LYS A 377 13.40 3.33 22.79
C LYS A 377 13.19 2.44 24.03
N GLY A 378 13.21 3.06 25.21
CA GLY A 378 12.91 2.40 26.47
C GLY A 378 11.61 2.94 27.07
N ILE A 379 10.69 2.06 27.46
CA ILE A 379 9.48 2.41 28.21
C ILE A 379 9.49 1.71 29.58
N SER A 380 9.05 2.39 30.63
CA SER A 380 9.06 1.83 31.99
C SER A 380 8.04 2.53 32.90
N LYS A 381 7.73 1.97 34.08
CA LYS A 381 6.84 2.66 35.04
C LYS A 381 7.37 4.01 35.57
N ARG A 382 8.63 4.36 35.31
CA ARG A 382 9.19 5.69 35.63
C ARG A 382 9.03 6.70 34.49
N GLN A 383 9.06 6.21 33.26
CA GLN A 383 8.84 6.97 32.03
C GLN A 383 7.80 6.18 31.22
N PRO A 384 6.51 6.30 31.60
CA PRO A 384 5.45 5.42 31.12
C PRO A 384 4.88 5.87 29.77
N GLN A 385 5.45 6.90 29.13
CA GLN A 385 5.03 7.38 27.81
C GLN A 385 6.27 7.55 26.93
N VAL A 386 6.15 7.17 25.66
CA VAL A 386 7.17 7.42 24.65
C VAL A 386 6.53 7.58 23.27
N ASP A 387 7.03 8.55 22.51
CA ASP A 387 6.79 8.70 21.08
C ASP A 387 7.96 8.07 20.32
N CYS A 388 7.66 7.30 19.26
CA CYS A 388 8.66 6.58 18.49
C CYS A 388 8.21 6.29 17.06
N SER A 389 9.17 6.06 16.17
CA SER A 389 8.93 5.49 14.84
C SER A 389 9.11 3.98 14.89
N LEU A 390 8.16 3.23 14.36
CA LEU A 390 8.22 1.78 14.22
C LEU A 390 9.16 1.40 13.05
N PRO A 391 9.60 0.12 12.94
CA PRO A 391 10.49 -0.33 11.86
C PRO A 391 9.97 -0.11 10.44
N ASP A 392 8.64 -0.05 10.26
CA ASP A 392 7.94 0.26 9.01
C ASP A 392 7.72 1.77 8.79
N GLY A 393 8.42 2.64 9.52
CA GLY A 393 8.25 4.10 9.45
C GLY A 393 7.04 4.66 10.22
N SER A 394 6.02 3.84 10.49
CA SER A 394 4.80 4.23 11.21
C SER A 394 5.08 4.95 12.54
N ARG A 395 4.37 6.03 12.85
CA ARG A 395 4.52 6.77 14.12
C ARG A 395 3.69 6.11 15.21
N ALA A 396 4.28 5.82 16.36
CA ALA A 396 3.59 5.25 17.52
C ALA A 396 3.75 6.11 18.77
N GLN A 397 2.61 6.49 19.37
CA GLN A 397 2.51 6.90 20.77
C GLN A 397 2.24 5.65 21.61
N LEU A 398 3.08 5.44 22.62
CA LEU A 398 3.02 4.27 23.49
C LEU A 398 2.89 4.70 24.96
N THR A 399 1.94 4.12 25.68
CA THR A 399 1.72 4.40 27.12
C THR A 399 1.65 3.10 27.92
N LEU A 400 2.46 2.95 28.98
CA LEU A 400 2.60 1.74 29.79
C LEU A 400 2.00 1.88 31.21
N GLY A 401 1.13 0.93 31.55
CA GLY A 401 0.56 0.73 32.88
C GLY A 401 -0.50 1.76 33.25
N ARG A 402 -0.89 1.74 34.53
CA ARG A 402 -1.94 2.63 35.09
C ARG A 402 -1.41 3.89 35.78
N GLU A 403 -0.12 4.21 35.62
CA GLU A 403 0.50 5.36 36.30
C GLU A 403 0.05 6.71 35.70
N VAL A 404 -0.33 6.71 34.41
CA VAL A 404 -0.76 7.90 33.64
C VAL A 404 -2.02 7.68 32.80
N SER A 405 -2.58 6.47 32.80
CA SER A 405 -3.85 6.12 32.11
C SER A 405 -4.71 5.23 32.99
N ASP A 406 -5.91 5.68 33.34
CA ASP A 406 -6.84 4.93 34.20
C ASP A 406 -7.23 3.57 33.60
N HIS A 407 -7.32 3.49 32.28
CA HIS A 407 -7.68 2.30 31.52
C HIS A 407 -6.50 1.33 31.30
N GLY A 408 -5.27 1.75 31.62
CA GLY A 408 -4.06 0.95 31.55
C GLY A 408 -3.19 1.25 30.34
N THR A 409 -2.31 0.30 30.01
CA THR A 409 -1.45 0.36 28.82
C THR A 409 -2.31 0.59 27.57
N ASN A 410 -1.86 1.49 26.71
CA ASN A 410 -2.54 1.90 25.49
C ASN A 410 -1.52 2.31 24.43
N TYR A 411 -1.93 2.31 23.18
CA TYR A 411 -1.13 2.79 22.06
C TYR A 411 -2.01 3.46 21.00
N THR A 412 -1.40 4.35 20.24
CA THR A 412 -1.94 4.89 18.99
C THR A 412 -0.83 4.87 17.95
N ILE A 413 -1.07 4.19 16.83
CA ILE A 413 -0.16 4.08 15.70
C ILE A 413 -0.80 4.81 14.52
N ARG A 414 -0.07 5.75 13.93
CA ARG A 414 -0.38 6.37 12.64
C ARG A 414 0.44 5.62 11.59
N GLN A 415 -0.22 4.97 10.65
CA GLN A 415 0.44 4.13 9.66
C GLN A 415 1.21 4.98 8.65
N PHE A 416 2.46 4.59 8.39
CA PHE A 416 3.15 4.99 7.17
C PHE A 416 2.49 4.28 5.97
N LYS A 417 2.52 4.92 4.80
CA LYS A 417 2.04 4.32 3.55
C LYS A 417 3.24 4.10 2.64
N ASP A 418 3.60 2.84 2.44
CA ASP A 418 4.75 2.42 1.62
C ASP A 418 4.63 2.93 0.17
N VAL A 419 3.42 2.94 -0.38
CA VAL A 419 3.14 3.42 -1.74
C VAL A 419 2.33 4.72 -1.69
N PRO A 420 2.86 5.85 -2.21
CA PRO A 420 2.12 7.10 -2.26
C PRO A 420 1.04 7.13 -3.34
N PHE A 421 0.04 7.98 -3.13
CA PHE A 421 -0.90 8.36 -4.18
C PHE A 421 -0.26 9.35 -5.16
N THR A 422 -0.67 9.25 -6.42
CA THR A 422 -0.18 10.00 -7.58
C THR A 422 -1.08 11.21 -7.89
N PRO A 423 -0.63 12.14 -8.75
CA PRO A 423 -1.50 13.15 -9.35
C PRO A 423 -2.75 12.58 -10.03
N ILE A 424 -2.67 11.39 -10.61
CA ILE A 424 -3.78 10.73 -11.32
C ILE A 424 -4.89 10.32 -10.34
N ASP A 425 -4.54 9.72 -9.18
CA ASP A 425 -5.55 9.36 -8.16
C ASP A 425 -6.25 10.61 -7.60
N LEU A 426 -5.50 11.69 -7.39
CA LEU A 426 -6.04 12.96 -6.91
C LEU A 426 -6.98 13.64 -7.92
N ILE A 427 -6.74 13.47 -9.22
CA ILE A 427 -7.68 13.89 -10.27
C ILE A 427 -8.92 12.98 -10.27
N ASN A 428 -8.75 11.66 -10.25
CA ASN A 428 -9.85 10.69 -10.30
C ASN A 428 -10.81 10.81 -9.10
N TRP A 429 -10.30 11.07 -7.89
CA TRP A 429 -11.12 11.42 -6.71
C TRP A 429 -11.82 12.78 -6.81
N LYS A 430 -11.55 13.57 -7.85
CA LYS A 430 -11.96 14.98 -8.02
C LYS A 430 -11.40 15.87 -6.89
N THR A 431 -10.23 15.52 -6.33
CA THR A 431 -9.55 16.34 -5.30
C THR A 431 -8.90 17.58 -5.91
N PHE A 432 -8.36 17.46 -7.11
CA PHE A 432 -7.94 18.56 -7.98
C PHE A 432 -8.58 18.40 -9.37
N SER A 433 -8.64 19.46 -10.17
CA SER A 433 -8.93 19.36 -11.61
C SER A 433 -7.67 19.06 -12.44
N LEU A 434 -7.87 18.66 -13.71
CA LEU A 434 -6.78 18.54 -14.69
C LEU A 434 -6.04 19.86 -14.92
N ASP A 435 -6.78 20.98 -14.96
CA ASP A 435 -6.20 22.32 -15.09
C ASP A 435 -5.34 22.70 -13.88
N GLU A 436 -5.83 22.48 -12.65
CA GLU A 436 -5.08 22.71 -11.42
C GLU A 436 -3.79 21.90 -11.37
N MET A 437 -3.85 20.63 -11.77
CA MET A 437 -2.70 19.74 -11.69
C MET A 437 -1.65 20.05 -12.77
N ALA A 438 -2.07 20.39 -13.99
CA ALA A 438 -1.16 20.86 -15.04
C ALA A 438 -0.52 22.22 -14.72
N PHE A 439 -1.26 23.11 -14.04
CA PHE A 439 -0.72 24.36 -13.50
C PHE A 439 0.33 24.12 -12.42
N LEU A 440 0.04 23.25 -11.44
CA LEU A 440 0.98 22.90 -10.37
C LEU A 440 2.24 22.22 -10.91
N TRP A 441 2.12 21.34 -11.91
CA TRP A 441 3.26 20.76 -12.64
C TRP A 441 4.15 21.85 -13.23
N LEU A 442 3.58 22.76 -14.03
CA LEU A 442 4.33 23.86 -14.64
C LEU A 442 5.02 24.75 -13.58
N CYS A 443 4.35 25.03 -12.46
CA CYS A 443 4.92 25.82 -11.37
C CYS A 443 6.10 25.12 -10.67
N ILE A 444 5.96 23.83 -10.33
CA ILE A 444 6.99 23.07 -9.61
C ILE A 444 8.23 22.85 -10.50
N GLU A 445 8.04 22.52 -11.78
CA GLU A 445 9.12 22.44 -12.79
C GLU A 445 9.87 23.77 -12.93
N ASN A 446 9.20 24.91 -12.67
CA ASN A 446 9.77 26.26 -12.75
C ASN A 446 10.10 26.85 -11.37
N HIS A 447 10.52 25.99 -10.44
CA HIS A 447 11.11 26.38 -9.15
C HIS A 447 10.21 27.20 -8.21
N LYS A 448 8.88 27.19 -8.41
CA LYS A 448 7.94 27.96 -7.58
C LYS A 448 7.66 27.27 -6.25
N SER A 449 7.76 28.02 -5.15
CA SER A 449 7.54 27.53 -3.79
C SER A 449 6.05 27.46 -3.44
N LEU A 450 5.66 26.39 -2.75
CA LEU A 450 4.27 26.03 -2.51
C LEU A 450 4.05 25.55 -1.07
N ILE A 451 3.06 26.14 -0.39
CA ILE A 451 2.55 25.66 0.90
C ILE A 451 1.21 24.95 0.69
N PHE A 452 1.13 23.68 1.08
CA PHE A 452 -0.15 22.99 1.29
C PHE A 452 -0.68 23.31 2.68
N ALA A 453 -1.73 24.12 2.74
CA ALA A 453 -2.47 24.45 3.96
C ALA A 453 -3.65 23.49 4.18
N GLY A 454 -4.17 23.43 5.41
CA GLY A 454 -5.40 22.70 5.76
C GLY A 454 -5.39 22.13 7.17
N GLY A 455 -6.58 21.78 7.68
CA GLY A 455 -6.75 21.10 8.96
C GLY A 455 -6.09 19.70 9.05
N THR A 456 -6.28 19.02 10.17
CA THR A 456 -5.81 17.64 10.36
C THR A 456 -6.55 16.68 9.42
N ALA A 457 -5.83 15.70 8.85
CA ALA A 457 -6.36 14.69 7.92
C ALA A 457 -7.02 15.22 6.62
N SER A 458 -6.81 16.50 6.26
CA SER A 458 -7.35 17.09 5.03
C SER A 458 -6.69 16.62 3.73
N GLY A 459 -5.54 15.92 3.81
CA GLY A 459 -4.79 15.44 2.64
C GLY A 459 -3.55 16.26 2.28
N LYS A 460 -3.03 17.11 3.19
CA LYS A 460 -1.85 17.95 2.94
C LYS A 460 -0.61 17.17 2.48
N THR A 461 -0.11 16.23 3.31
CA THR A 461 1.10 15.47 2.96
C THR A 461 0.88 14.59 1.73
N THR A 462 -0.33 14.05 1.56
CA THR A 462 -0.73 13.33 0.34
C THR A 462 -0.62 14.19 -0.91
N SER A 463 -1.12 15.43 -0.86
CA SER A 463 -1.03 16.38 -1.98
C SER A 463 0.42 16.77 -2.25
N LEU A 464 1.21 17.05 -1.19
CA LEU A 464 2.63 17.35 -1.27
C LEU A 464 3.42 16.21 -1.94
N ASN A 465 3.21 14.97 -1.51
CA ASN A 465 3.90 13.80 -2.03
C ASN A 465 3.54 13.57 -3.51
N ALA A 466 2.24 13.58 -3.85
CA ALA A 466 1.78 13.45 -5.24
C ALA A 466 2.38 14.50 -6.19
N VAL A 467 2.37 15.79 -5.83
CA VAL A 467 2.94 16.84 -6.71
C VAL A 467 4.47 16.84 -6.72
N SER A 468 5.13 16.17 -5.78
CA SER A 468 6.61 16.03 -5.78
C SER A 468 7.10 15.15 -6.93
N LEU A 469 6.22 14.38 -7.59
CA LEU A 469 6.50 13.72 -8.87
C LEU A 469 6.77 14.71 -10.02
N PHE A 470 6.42 16.00 -9.88
CA PHE A 470 6.75 17.05 -10.86
C PHE A 470 8.12 17.70 -10.63
N ILE A 471 8.85 17.33 -9.56
CA ILE A 471 10.22 17.80 -9.36
C ILE A 471 11.14 17.09 -10.37
N PRO A 472 11.96 17.80 -11.16
CA PRO A 472 12.85 17.17 -12.13
C PRO A 472 13.86 16.18 -11.50
N SER A 473 14.06 15.02 -12.12
CA SER A 473 14.90 13.92 -11.61
C SER A 473 16.37 14.29 -11.42
N GLN A 474 16.87 15.24 -12.21
CA GLN A 474 18.23 15.79 -12.08
C GLN A 474 18.43 16.69 -10.85
N SER A 475 17.36 17.23 -10.27
CA SER A 475 17.44 18.21 -9.20
C SER A 475 17.81 17.59 -7.86
N LYS A 476 18.61 18.31 -7.07
CA LYS A 476 18.94 17.90 -5.70
C LYS A 476 17.81 18.21 -4.72
N ILE A 477 17.32 17.18 -4.03
CA ILE A 477 16.25 17.29 -3.04
C ILE A 477 16.77 16.99 -1.64
N VAL A 478 16.34 17.76 -0.64
CA VAL A 478 16.49 17.41 0.78
C VAL A 478 15.10 17.42 1.41
N SER A 479 14.64 16.29 1.96
CA SER A 479 13.44 16.28 2.80
C SER A 479 13.80 16.42 4.28
N ILE A 480 12.96 17.12 5.05
CA ILE A 480 13.12 17.39 6.47
C ILE A 480 11.78 17.15 7.16
N GLU A 481 11.71 16.14 8.04
CA GLU A 481 10.44 15.68 8.62
C GLU A 481 10.59 15.23 10.08
N ASP A 482 9.60 15.51 10.95
CA ASP A 482 9.51 14.90 12.30
C ASP A 482 9.32 13.37 12.26
N THR A 483 8.75 12.86 11.18
CA THR A 483 8.64 11.43 10.85
C THR A 483 8.52 11.32 9.34
N ARG A 484 9.23 10.38 8.71
CA ARG A 484 9.12 10.13 7.25
C ARG A 484 7.66 9.86 6.89
N GLU A 485 7.05 10.77 6.13
CA GLU A 485 5.74 10.63 5.48
C GLU A 485 5.85 10.81 3.95
N VAL A 486 6.95 11.40 3.45
CA VAL A 486 7.23 11.63 2.03
C VAL A 486 8.18 10.56 1.47
N GLU A 487 7.87 10.07 0.26
CA GLU A 487 8.66 9.10 -0.49
C GLU A 487 8.80 9.59 -1.94
N LEU A 488 10.04 9.73 -2.42
CA LEU A 488 10.36 10.45 -3.67
C LEU A 488 11.12 9.56 -4.66
N PRO A 489 10.82 9.62 -5.98
CA PRO A 489 11.46 8.77 -6.99
C PRO A 489 12.86 9.25 -7.41
N GLN A 490 13.25 10.49 -7.05
CA GLN A 490 14.49 11.10 -7.52
C GLN A 490 15.71 10.60 -6.75
N ARG A 491 16.72 10.08 -7.47
CA ARG A 491 17.93 9.49 -6.88
C ARG A 491 18.80 10.46 -6.09
N ASN A 492 18.76 11.75 -6.41
CA ASN A 492 19.55 12.80 -5.75
C ASN A 492 18.81 13.39 -4.51
N TRP A 493 18.24 12.50 -3.71
CA TRP A 493 17.43 12.83 -2.53
C TRP A 493 18.16 12.49 -1.22
N ILE A 494 18.11 13.41 -0.26
CA ILE A 494 18.58 13.21 1.11
C ILE A 494 17.37 13.31 2.06
N ALA A 495 16.93 12.17 2.59
CA ALA A 495 15.89 12.12 3.62
C ALA A 495 16.49 12.43 5.01
N SER A 496 16.02 13.49 5.66
CA SER A 496 16.45 13.90 7.01
C SER A 496 15.28 13.86 7.98
N VAL A 497 15.45 13.14 9.10
CA VAL A 497 14.41 13.00 10.14
C VAL A 497 14.92 13.58 11.46
N THR A 498 14.05 14.24 12.22
CA THR A 498 14.35 14.77 13.57
C THR A 498 14.83 13.66 14.51
N ARG A 499 15.54 14.03 15.58
CA ARG A 499 15.99 13.06 16.58
C ARG A 499 15.89 13.61 18.00
N PRO A 500 14.77 13.35 18.72
CA PRO A 500 14.62 13.75 20.12
C PRO A 500 15.72 13.14 20.99
N SER A 501 16.30 13.97 21.85
CA SER A 501 17.35 13.55 22.78
C SER A 501 16.90 12.45 23.77
N PHE A 502 17.85 11.64 24.24
CA PHE A 502 17.59 10.52 25.16
C PHE A 502 17.75 10.87 26.65
N SER A 503 18.11 12.11 26.98
CA SER A 503 18.49 12.54 28.34
C SER A 503 17.86 13.87 28.72
N ASP A 504 17.46 13.98 29.99
CA ASP A 504 16.81 15.17 30.58
C ASP A 504 17.65 16.47 30.49
N ASP A 505 18.92 16.39 30.07
CA ASP A 505 19.81 17.54 29.86
C ASP A 505 19.79 18.10 28.43
N GLY A 506 18.93 17.56 27.54
CA GLY A 506 18.65 18.10 26.20
C GLY A 506 19.82 18.02 25.20
N LYS A 507 20.88 17.28 25.53
CA LYS A 507 22.08 17.23 24.66
C LYS A 507 21.92 16.23 23.53
N GLY A 508 22.15 16.70 22.31
CA GLY A 508 22.08 15.88 21.10
C GLY A 508 20.67 15.68 20.57
N ASP A 509 19.74 16.52 21.01
CA ASP A 509 18.51 16.80 20.26
C ASP A 509 18.87 17.33 18.87
N VAL A 510 18.03 17.06 17.88
CA VAL A 510 18.18 17.55 16.50
C VAL A 510 16.77 17.82 15.98
N ASP A 511 16.42 19.10 15.86
CA ASP A 511 15.10 19.54 15.41
C ASP A 511 15.09 19.90 13.92
N GLU A 512 13.92 20.29 13.41
CA GLU A 512 13.75 20.69 11.99
C GLU A 512 14.55 21.95 11.63
N PHE A 513 14.87 22.81 12.61
CA PHE A 513 15.68 24.00 12.41
C PHE A 513 17.16 23.63 12.21
N ASP A 514 17.71 22.74 13.05
CA ASP A 514 19.08 22.20 12.92
C ASP A 514 19.27 21.48 11.57
N LEU A 515 18.29 20.67 11.17
CA LEU A 515 18.30 19.99 9.87
C LEU A 515 18.21 20.97 8.70
N LEU A 516 17.41 22.03 8.80
CA LEU A 516 17.32 23.05 7.77
C LEU A 516 18.63 23.85 7.63
N GLU A 517 19.29 24.25 8.72
CA GLU A 517 20.62 24.86 8.64
C GLU A 517 21.68 23.93 8.03
N ALA A 518 21.59 22.62 8.29
CA ALA A 518 22.48 21.63 7.68
C ALA A 518 22.21 21.45 6.17
N ALA A 519 20.94 21.40 5.76
CA ALA A 519 20.52 21.25 4.37
C ALA A 519 21.09 22.37 3.47
N LEU A 520 21.12 23.62 3.93
CA LEU A 520 21.67 24.74 3.16
C LEU A 520 23.15 24.59 2.79
N ARG A 521 23.91 23.80 3.54
CA ARG A 521 25.32 23.49 3.21
C ARG A 521 25.46 22.42 2.13
N GLN A 522 24.39 21.66 1.88
CA GLN A 522 24.33 20.61 0.87
C GLN A 522 23.93 21.14 -0.52
N ARG A 523 23.52 22.42 -0.62
CA ARG A 523 23.03 23.10 -1.83
C ARG A 523 21.90 22.32 -2.56
N PRO A 524 20.77 22.06 -1.90
CA PRO A 524 19.58 21.57 -2.59
C PRO A 524 19.04 22.59 -3.59
N GLU A 525 18.32 22.12 -4.60
CA GLU A 525 17.43 22.95 -5.41
C GLU A 525 16.03 22.99 -4.77
N TYR A 526 15.56 21.84 -4.29
CA TYR A 526 14.28 21.67 -3.61
C TYR A 526 14.47 21.25 -2.16
N ILE A 527 13.76 21.91 -1.26
CA ILE A 527 13.63 21.50 0.15
C ILE A 527 12.18 21.14 0.41
N VAL A 528 11.94 19.88 0.80
CA VAL A 528 10.61 19.35 1.11
C VAL A 528 10.48 19.24 2.63
N MET A 529 9.67 20.09 3.25
CA MET A 529 9.51 20.12 4.71
C MET A 529 8.14 19.54 5.11
N GLY A 530 8.13 18.52 5.97
CA GLY A 530 6.94 17.74 6.30
C GLY A 530 5.76 18.60 6.79
N GLU A 531 5.91 19.28 7.94
CA GLU A 531 4.93 20.27 8.42
C GLU A 531 5.61 21.33 9.29
N ILE A 532 5.44 22.62 8.96
CA ILE A 532 5.93 23.72 9.80
C ILE A 532 5.01 23.93 11.01
N ARG A 533 5.62 24.07 12.20
CA ARG A 533 4.93 24.16 13.50
C ARG A 533 5.45 25.30 14.39
N GLY A 534 6.67 25.79 14.18
CA GLY A 534 7.41 26.67 15.08
C GLY A 534 8.41 27.61 14.38
N GLU A 535 9.54 27.87 15.04
CA GLU A 535 10.54 28.87 14.63
C GLU A 535 11.24 28.53 13.30
N GLU A 536 11.29 27.27 12.90
CA GLU A 536 11.86 26.78 11.64
C GLU A 536 11.19 27.42 10.41
N GLY A 537 9.89 27.76 10.50
CA GLY A 537 9.18 28.49 9.45
C GLY A 537 9.80 29.86 9.13
N ARG A 538 10.43 30.54 10.11
CA ARG A 538 11.15 31.80 9.86
C ARG A 538 12.41 31.57 9.05
N THR A 539 13.12 30.48 9.32
CA THR A 539 14.30 30.08 8.54
C THR A 539 13.87 29.67 7.13
N LEU A 540 12.77 28.93 6.96
CA LEU A 540 12.31 28.54 5.62
C LEU A 540 12.00 29.75 4.72
N PHE A 541 11.35 30.79 5.23
CA PHE A 541 11.13 32.03 4.46
C PHE A 541 12.44 32.78 4.10
N GLN A 542 13.48 32.66 4.93
CA GLN A 542 14.82 33.17 4.58
C GLN A 542 15.46 32.32 3.48
N VAL A 543 15.26 30.99 3.53
CA VAL A 543 15.74 30.03 2.54
C VAL A 543 15.09 30.24 1.17
N MET A 544 13.76 30.37 1.11
CA MET A 544 13.01 30.82 -0.07
C MET A 544 13.62 32.11 -0.65
N SER A 545 13.83 33.12 0.20
CA SER A 545 14.41 34.42 -0.19
C SER A 545 15.86 34.35 -0.71
N THR A 546 16.55 33.22 -0.53
CA THR A 546 17.90 32.98 -1.08
C THR A 546 17.90 32.17 -2.37
N GLY A 547 16.74 31.83 -2.92
CA GLY A 547 16.59 31.15 -4.21
C GLY A 547 16.56 29.62 -4.15
N HIS A 548 16.24 29.04 -2.99
CA HIS A 548 15.93 27.60 -2.88
C HIS A 548 14.42 27.42 -3.03
N THR A 549 13.98 26.48 -3.87
CA THR A 549 12.55 26.13 -3.97
C THR A 549 12.14 25.33 -2.74
N THR A 550 10.96 25.65 -2.19
CA THR A 550 10.48 24.97 -0.98
C THR A 550 9.05 24.48 -1.17
N LEU A 551 8.81 23.23 -0.78
CA LEU A 551 7.48 22.62 -0.74
C LEU A 551 7.23 22.16 0.69
N THR A 552 6.09 22.50 1.27
CA THR A 552 5.83 22.20 2.69
C THR A 552 4.35 22.11 3.01
N THR A 553 3.99 21.44 4.11
CA THR A 553 2.64 21.53 4.68
C THR A 553 2.55 22.50 5.86
N PHE A 554 1.34 23.02 6.11
CA PHE A 554 1.04 23.89 7.24
C PHE A 554 -0.40 23.76 7.74
N HIS A 555 -0.62 23.85 9.05
CA HIS A 555 -1.96 23.74 9.62
C HIS A 555 -2.71 25.09 9.62
N ALA A 556 -3.60 25.30 8.65
CA ALA A 556 -4.46 26.50 8.54
C ALA A 556 -5.62 26.27 7.55
N ASP A 557 -6.84 26.74 7.86
CA ASP A 557 -8.04 26.49 7.04
C ASP A 557 -8.27 27.56 5.93
N SER A 558 -7.37 28.52 5.82
CA SER A 558 -7.38 29.59 4.81
C SER A 558 -6.03 30.28 4.65
N VAL A 559 -5.79 30.90 3.50
CA VAL A 559 -4.57 31.69 3.21
C VAL A 559 -4.39 32.86 4.19
N GLY A 560 -5.48 33.51 4.60
CA GLY A 560 -5.45 34.56 5.62
C GLY A 560 -5.00 34.03 6.99
N GLU A 561 -5.29 32.78 7.32
CA GLU A 561 -4.77 32.12 8.51
C GLU A 561 -3.31 31.68 8.37
N VAL A 562 -2.89 31.18 7.19
CA VAL A 562 -1.47 30.92 6.87
C VAL A 562 -0.66 32.18 7.15
N ILE A 563 -0.99 33.29 6.48
CA ILE A 563 -0.34 34.60 6.65
C ILE A 563 -0.32 35.01 8.13
N LYS A 564 -1.46 34.91 8.82
CA LYS A 564 -1.56 35.31 10.22
C LYS A 564 -0.66 34.47 11.13
N ARG A 565 -0.68 33.14 11.02
CA ARG A 565 0.10 32.27 11.92
C ARG A 565 1.60 32.42 11.70
N PHE A 566 2.05 32.47 10.44
CA PHE A 566 3.45 32.75 10.10
C PHE A 566 3.90 34.14 10.57
N THR A 567 3.06 35.18 10.51
CA THR A 567 3.40 36.55 10.97
C THR A 567 3.28 36.76 12.49
N THR A 568 2.92 35.73 13.27
CA THR A 568 2.81 35.79 14.74
C THR A 568 3.76 34.81 15.42
N GLU A 569 4.07 35.06 16.70
CA GLU A 569 4.73 34.08 17.57
C GLU A 569 3.96 32.74 17.57
N PRO A 570 4.65 31.58 17.51
CA PRO A 570 6.10 31.40 17.66
C PRO A 570 6.93 31.59 16.37
N ILE A 571 6.33 31.83 15.20
CA ILE A 571 7.07 31.83 13.93
C ILE A 571 7.65 33.21 13.60
N ASN A 572 6.83 34.27 13.72
CA ASN A 572 7.23 35.67 13.61
C ASN A 572 7.99 36.04 12.31
N VAL A 573 7.49 35.56 11.16
CA VAL A 573 7.93 35.92 9.81
C VAL A 573 7.52 37.36 9.49
N SER A 574 8.45 38.17 8.97
CA SER A 574 8.10 39.49 8.45
C SER A 574 7.23 39.40 7.21
N LYS A 575 6.13 40.17 7.15
CA LYS A 575 5.24 40.28 5.97
C LYS A 575 5.97 40.59 4.67
N THR A 576 7.14 41.23 4.72
CA THR A 576 7.95 41.52 3.53
C THR A 576 8.58 40.27 2.90
N MET A 577 8.87 39.23 3.70
CA MET A 577 9.45 37.97 3.22
C MET A 577 8.42 37.08 2.51
N PHE A 578 7.12 37.35 2.63
CA PHE A 578 6.08 36.59 1.94
C PHE A 578 6.15 36.70 0.41
N THR A 579 6.87 37.68 -0.12
CA THR A 579 7.14 37.81 -1.56
C THR A 579 8.10 36.75 -2.11
N ALA A 580 8.64 35.87 -1.26
CA ALA A 580 9.45 34.71 -1.65
C ALA A 580 8.66 33.39 -1.67
N LEU A 581 7.38 33.41 -1.30
CA LEU A 581 6.46 32.30 -1.47
C LEU A 581 5.57 32.61 -2.69
N ASP A 582 5.42 31.67 -3.61
CA ASP A 582 4.60 31.88 -4.81
C ASP A 582 3.15 31.46 -4.57
N LEU A 583 2.93 30.25 -4.03
CA LEU A 583 1.62 29.61 -3.99
C LEU A 583 1.21 29.08 -2.61
N VAL A 584 -0.10 29.14 -2.33
CA VAL A 584 -0.75 28.42 -1.21
C VAL A 584 -1.94 27.62 -1.75
N SER A 585 -1.87 26.30 -1.64
CA SER A 585 -3.00 25.39 -1.91
C SER A 585 -3.69 25.04 -0.58
N VAL A 586 -5.00 25.22 -0.47
CA VAL A 586 -5.74 24.97 0.77
C VAL A 586 -6.55 23.67 0.66
N GLN A 587 -6.10 22.61 1.34
CA GLN A 587 -6.79 21.31 1.36
C GLN A 587 -7.89 21.25 2.41
N THR A 588 -9.07 20.74 2.04
CA THR A 588 -10.23 20.58 2.93
C THR A 588 -10.79 19.16 2.89
N SER A 589 -11.21 18.64 4.05
CA SER A 589 -12.01 17.42 4.17
C SER A 589 -13.45 17.80 4.47
N THR A 590 -14.38 17.41 3.61
CA THR A 590 -15.79 17.79 3.67
C THR A 590 -16.69 16.59 3.34
N ARG A 591 -18.00 16.81 3.19
CA ARG A 591 -18.93 15.80 2.66
C ARG A 591 -19.70 16.32 1.45
N VAL A 592 -19.67 15.55 0.37
CA VAL A 592 -20.43 15.78 -0.87
C VAL A 592 -21.25 14.51 -1.12
N GLY A 593 -22.54 14.65 -1.47
CA GLY A 593 -23.44 13.50 -1.63
C GLY A 593 -23.70 12.65 -0.37
N GLY A 594 -23.15 13.03 0.79
CA GLY A 594 -23.18 12.26 2.04
C GLY A 594 -21.87 11.53 2.36
N SER A 595 -21.05 11.27 1.33
CA SER A 595 -19.71 10.67 1.44
C SER A 595 -18.66 11.69 1.87
N LYS A 596 -17.64 11.25 2.60
CA LYS A 596 -16.46 12.06 2.94
C LYS A 596 -15.59 12.22 1.69
N VAL A 597 -15.20 13.45 1.37
CA VAL A 597 -14.30 13.75 0.24
C VAL A 597 -13.22 14.75 0.66
N ARG A 598 -12.05 14.64 0.02
CA ARG A 598 -10.95 15.61 0.13
C ARG A 598 -10.91 16.46 -1.14
N ARG A 599 -10.76 17.77 -0.99
CA ARG A 599 -10.82 18.77 -2.08
C ARG A 599 -9.77 19.85 -1.89
N ASN A 600 -9.12 20.26 -2.97
CA ASN A 600 -8.42 21.53 -3.03
C ASN A 600 -9.45 22.67 -3.00
N LYS A 601 -9.53 23.40 -1.89
CA LYS A 601 -10.50 24.48 -1.70
C LYS A 601 -10.14 25.72 -2.53
N SER A 602 -8.86 26.02 -2.65
CA SER A 602 -8.33 27.08 -3.51
C SER A 602 -6.83 26.91 -3.76
N ILE A 603 -6.37 27.34 -4.94
CA ILE A 603 -4.96 27.66 -5.21
C ILE A 603 -4.85 29.18 -5.25
N THR A 604 -4.00 29.74 -4.41
CA THR A 604 -3.88 31.19 -4.21
C THR A 604 -2.44 31.65 -4.38
N GLU A 605 -2.22 32.59 -5.27
CA GLU A 605 -0.94 33.29 -5.47
C GLU A 605 -0.69 34.34 -4.39
N ILE A 606 0.55 34.39 -3.91
CA ILE A 606 1.06 35.43 -3.02
C ILE A 606 1.84 36.43 -3.87
N ASN A 607 1.29 37.64 -4.06
CA ASN A 607 1.80 38.56 -5.08
C ASN A 607 2.83 39.54 -4.54
N ARG A 608 2.36 40.55 -3.80
CA ARG A 608 3.22 41.63 -3.29
C ARG A 608 2.75 42.15 -1.95
N TYR A 609 3.71 42.48 -1.11
CA TYR A 609 3.48 43.26 0.09
C TYR A 609 3.16 44.72 -0.26
N ASP A 610 2.04 45.23 0.21
CA ASP A 610 1.66 46.65 0.13
C ASP A 610 2.08 47.37 1.42
N ALA A 611 3.11 48.20 1.30
CA ALA A 611 3.67 48.98 2.40
C ALA A 611 2.79 50.17 2.84
N GLU A 612 1.80 50.60 2.04
CA GLU A 612 0.87 51.67 2.44
C GLU A 612 -0.21 51.13 3.39
N ASN A 613 -0.66 49.89 3.17
CA ASN A 613 -1.72 49.24 3.93
C ASN A 613 -1.22 48.22 4.98
N ASP A 614 0.06 47.84 4.94
CA ASP A 614 0.65 46.75 5.75
C ASP A 614 -0.05 45.40 5.50
N GLU A 615 -0.38 45.12 4.24
CA GLU A 615 -1.14 43.94 3.79
C GLU A 615 -0.39 43.19 2.68
N ILE A 616 -0.62 41.87 2.59
CA ILE A 616 -0.08 41.03 1.52
C ILE A 616 -1.19 40.83 0.49
N ASN A 617 -0.94 41.23 -0.75
CA ASN A 617 -1.89 41.04 -1.84
C ASN A 617 -1.85 39.57 -2.26
N VAL A 618 -2.99 38.89 -2.12
CA VAL A 618 -3.18 37.50 -2.55
C VAL A 618 -4.26 37.41 -3.62
N ARG A 619 -4.20 36.39 -4.47
CA ARG A 619 -5.17 36.17 -5.55
C ARG A 619 -5.48 34.69 -5.72
N ASP A 620 -6.75 34.31 -5.67
CA ASP A 620 -7.17 32.95 -5.99
C ASP A 620 -7.08 32.75 -7.52
N VAL A 621 -6.30 31.75 -7.96
CA VAL A 621 -6.24 31.28 -9.35
C VAL A 621 -7.36 30.27 -9.59
N TYR A 622 -7.48 29.31 -8.67
CA TYR A 622 -8.55 28.30 -8.68
C TYR A 622 -9.34 28.33 -7.36
N GLN A 623 -10.65 28.11 -7.43
CA GLN A 623 -11.54 28.04 -6.27
C GLN A 623 -12.61 26.97 -6.44
N TRP A 624 -12.72 26.07 -5.45
CA TRP A 624 -13.73 25.01 -5.43
C TRP A 624 -15.10 25.51 -4.93
N GLN A 625 -16.17 25.10 -5.62
CA GLN A 625 -17.56 25.39 -5.27
C GLN A 625 -18.24 24.19 -4.61
N ALA A 626 -18.52 24.30 -3.32
CA ALA A 626 -19.17 23.25 -2.53
C ALA A 626 -20.61 22.90 -2.95
N GLU A 627 -21.29 23.74 -3.76
CA GLU A 627 -22.67 23.49 -4.22
C GLU A 627 -22.73 22.58 -5.45
N SER A 628 -21.80 22.75 -6.41
CA SER A 628 -21.71 21.93 -7.62
C SER A 628 -20.60 20.88 -7.61
N ASP A 629 -19.69 20.93 -6.64
CA ASP A 629 -18.45 20.14 -6.60
C ASP A 629 -17.55 20.37 -7.83
N GLU A 630 -17.46 21.63 -8.28
CA GLU A 630 -16.69 22.08 -9.44
C GLU A 630 -15.57 23.04 -9.04
N PHE A 631 -14.52 23.12 -9.85
CA PHE A 631 -13.43 24.07 -9.71
C PHE A 631 -13.62 25.25 -10.68
N LEU A 632 -13.53 26.48 -10.18
CA LEU A 632 -13.53 27.70 -10.99
C LEU A 632 -12.11 28.19 -11.21
N ASP A 633 -11.69 28.28 -12.47
CA ASP A 633 -10.54 29.08 -12.90
C ASP A 633 -10.93 30.57 -12.93
N THR A 634 -10.09 31.44 -12.33
CA THR A 634 -10.25 32.91 -12.39
C THR A 634 -9.51 33.54 -13.59
N GLY A 635 -8.78 32.74 -14.36
CA GLY A 635 -8.32 33.00 -15.72
C GLY A 635 -7.14 33.98 -15.86
N GLN A 636 -6.46 34.34 -14.76
CA GLN A 636 -5.25 35.15 -14.80
C GLN A 636 -4.34 34.78 -13.62
N SER A 637 -3.14 34.31 -13.92
CA SER A 637 -2.12 33.89 -12.96
C SER A 637 -0.87 34.75 -13.16
N ASN A 638 -0.47 35.48 -12.12
CA ASN A 638 0.77 36.27 -12.18
C ASN A 638 2.00 35.35 -12.17
N THR A 639 1.92 34.19 -11.51
CA THR A 639 3.00 33.19 -11.50
C THR A 639 3.21 32.59 -12.89
N ALA A 640 2.15 32.33 -13.66
CA ALA A 640 2.26 31.88 -15.05
C ALA A 640 2.77 33.00 -15.99
N GLU A 641 2.39 34.26 -15.76
CA GLU A 641 2.97 35.41 -16.47
C GLU A 641 4.48 35.56 -16.19
N GLU A 642 4.92 35.31 -14.96
CA GLU A 642 6.34 35.31 -14.59
C GLU A 642 7.12 34.17 -15.25
N ILE A 643 6.61 32.93 -15.20
CA ILE A 643 7.20 31.77 -15.92
C ILE A 643 7.30 32.07 -17.42
N THR A 644 6.26 32.67 -18.00
CA THR A 644 6.24 33.09 -19.41
C THR A 644 7.33 34.11 -19.71
N PHE A 645 7.55 35.08 -18.80
CA PHE A 645 8.62 36.07 -18.94
C PHE A 645 10.02 35.43 -18.83
N ASP A 646 10.25 34.59 -17.83
CA ASP A 646 11.55 33.96 -17.56
C ASP A 646 11.96 32.96 -18.64
N ARG A 647 11.01 32.17 -19.14
CA ARG A 647 11.22 31.26 -20.29
C ARG A 647 11.22 31.99 -21.64
N GLY A 648 10.86 33.27 -21.69
CA GLY A 648 10.77 34.07 -22.92
C GLY A 648 9.65 33.63 -23.88
N TRP A 649 8.58 33.05 -23.33
CA TRP A 649 7.44 32.52 -24.07
C TRP A 649 6.45 33.60 -24.52
N SER A 650 5.58 33.24 -25.47
CA SER A 650 4.38 33.99 -25.80
C SER A 650 3.19 33.50 -24.95
N PRO A 651 2.11 34.28 -24.79
CA PRO A 651 0.89 33.81 -24.15
C PRO A 651 0.28 32.58 -24.86
N ASP A 652 0.41 32.50 -26.18
CA ASP A 652 -0.03 31.34 -26.96
C ASP A 652 0.80 30.10 -26.59
N ARG A 653 2.13 30.24 -26.42
CA ARG A 653 3.00 29.14 -26.00
C ARG A 653 2.71 28.68 -24.56
N LEU A 654 2.39 29.58 -23.63
CA LEU A 654 1.93 29.19 -22.30
C LEU A 654 0.66 28.31 -22.38
N GLY A 655 -0.27 28.66 -23.28
CA GLY A 655 -1.46 27.87 -23.56
C GLY A 655 -1.14 26.48 -24.12
N GLU A 656 -0.22 26.39 -25.09
CA GLU A 656 0.28 25.12 -25.63
C GLU A 656 0.93 24.25 -24.54
N GLU A 657 1.78 24.82 -23.68
CA GLU A 657 2.50 24.11 -22.62
C GLU A 657 1.56 23.56 -21.54
N LEU A 658 0.55 24.33 -21.14
CA LEU A 658 -0.50 23.88 -20.21
C LEU A 658 -1.41 22.84 -20.87
N PHE A 659 -1.78 23.01 -22.14
CA PHE A 659 -2.57 22.01 -22.89
C PHE A 659 -1.82 20.69 -23.02
N THR A 660 -0.53 20.73 -23.34
CA THR A 660 0.31 19.53 -23.51
C THR A 660 0.41 18.72 -22.20
N ARG A 661 0.60 19.39 -21.06
CA ARG A 661 0.59 18.74 -19.73
C ARG A 661 -0.78 18.11 -19.42
N ARG A 662 -1.88 18.80 -19.74
CA ARG A 662 -3.24 18.22 -19.61
C ARG A 662 -3.45 17.01 -20.52
N LEU A 663 -2.90 17.02 -21.73
CA LEU A 663 -2.98 15.91 -22.69
C LEU A 663 -2.30 14.64 -22.15
N VAL A 664 -1.09 14.77 -21.58
CA VAL A 664 -0.37 13.64 -20.96
C VAL A 664 -1.15 13.09 -19.76
N LEU A 665 -1.63 13.94 -18.85
CA LEU A 665 -2.43 13.51 -17.70
C LEU A 665 -3.75 12.85 -18.14
N ALA A 666 -4.41 13.38 -19.17
CA ALA A 666 -5.63 12.81 -19.73
C ALA A 666 -5.39 11.43 -20.38
N TYR A 667 -4.27 11.25 -21.09
CA TYR A 667 -3.89 9.95 -21.66
C TYR A 667 -3.69 8.89 -20.58
N LEU A 668 -2.96 9.23 -19.50
CA LEU A 668 -2.76 8.32 -18.36
C LEU A 668 -4.10 7.90 -17.73
N ILE A 669 -5.06 8.82 -17.59
CA ILE A 669 -6.40 8.51 -17.07
C ILE A 669 -7.20 7.59 -18.00
N GLU A 670 -7.27 7.88 -19.31
CA GLU A 670 -8.05 7.06 -20.27
C GLU A 670 -7.46 5.65 -20.44
N ARG A 671 -6.15 5.49 -20.24
CA ARG A 671 -5.45 4.19 -20.28
C ARG A 671 -5.39 3.47 -18.93
N GLY A 672 -5.81 4.11 -17.83
CA GLY A 672 -5.71 3.52 -16.48
C GLY A 672 -4.27 3.40 -15.95
N LEU A 673 -3.33 4.16 -16.51
CA LEU A 673 -1.91 4.16 -16.12
C LEU A 673 -1.72 5.06 -14.89
N ASN A 674 -2.08 4.52 -13.72
CA ASN A 674 -2.17 5.27 -12.46
C ASN A 674 -1.20 4.79 -11.36
N THR A 675 -0.46 3.70 -11.56
CA THR A 675 0.52 3.23 -10.55
C THR A 675 1.63 4.25 -10.34
N TYR A 676 2.24 4.27 -9.16
CA TYR A 676 3.24 5.29 -8.83
C TYR A 676 4.42 5.25 -9.81
N THR A 677 4.87 4.04 -10.14
CA THR A 677 5.94 3.78 -11.11
C THR A 677 5.61 4.25 -12.52
N GLN A 678 4.42 3.92 -13.04
CA GLN A 678 4.00 4.33 -14.40
C GLN A 678 3.89 5.84 -14.54
N VAL A 679 3.27 6.50 -13.54
CA VAL A 679 3.07 7.94 -13.52
C VAL A 679 4.41 8.66 -13.39
N ALA A 680 5.27 8.24 -12.45
CA ALA A 680 6.58 8.85 -12.25
C ALA A 680 7.48 8.71 -13.49
N ALA A 681 7.58 7.51 -14.10
CA ALA A 681 8.35 7.32 -15.33
C ALA A 681 7.85 8.20 -16.49
N THR A 682 6.53 8.29 -16.68
CA THR A 682 5.95 9.15 -17.72
C THR A 682 6.25 10.64 -17.49
N LEU A 683 6.10 11.11 -16.25
CA LEU A 683 6.31 12.52 -15.91
C LEU A 683 7.78 12.94 -16.01
N GLN A 684 8.70 12.08 -15.57
CA GLN A 684 10.13 12.37 -15.60
C GLN A 684 10.68 12.33 -17.03
N ALA A 685 10.30 11.32 -17.82
CA ALA A 685 10.62 11.25 -19.24
C ALA A 685 10.04 12.45 -20.02
N PHE A 686 8.83 12.93 -19.69
CA PHE A 686 8.29 14.15 -20.29
C PHE A 686 9.07 15.42 -19.90
N ILE A 687 9.52 15.53 -18.65
CA ILE A 687 10.32 16.68 -18.19
C ILE A 687 11.67 16.74 -18.92
N ASN A 688 12.24 15.58 -19.26
CA ASN A 688 13.52 15.46 -19.96
C ASN A 688 13.39 15.56 -21.49
N ASP A 689 12.44 14.85 -22.09
CA ASP A 689 12.14 14.84 -23.53
C ASP A 689 10.62 14.74 -23.80
N PRO A 690 9.93 15.90 -23.92
CA PRO A 690 8.51 15.95 -24.26
C PRO A 690 8.16 15.29 -25.60
N ASP A 691 9.04 15.39 -26.61
CA ASP A 691 8.75 14.97 -27.98
C ASP A 691 8.72 13.44 -28.08
N THR A 692 9.60 12.75 -27.36
CA THR A 692 9.56 11.28 -27.22
C THR A 692 8.25 10.81 -26.57
N ILE A 693 7.81 11.42 -25.47
CA ILE A 693 6.55 11.04 -24.81
C ILE A 693 5.33 11.35 -25.68
N LEU A 694 5.31 12.47 -26.40
CA LEU A 694 4.24 12.78 -27.34
C LEU A 694 4.20 11.80 -28.53
N THR A 695 5.36 11.32 -28.99
CA THR A 695 5.45 10.28 -30.03
C THR A 695 4.90 8.94 -29.54
N LEU A 696 5.28 8.51 -28.33
CA LEU A 696 4.77 7.28 -27.72
C LEU A 696 3.26 7.33 -27.44
N ILE A 697 2.73 8.51 -27.08
CA ILE A 697 1.28 8.75 -26.92
C ILE A 697 0.58 8.73 -28.29
N ALA A 698 1.14 9.35 -29.32
CA ALA A 698 0.56 9.40 -30.66
C ALA A 698 0.47 8.01 -31.32
N ASN A 699 1.44 7.13 -31.06
CA ASN A 699 1.48 5.77 -31.60
C ASN A 699 0.78 4.71 -30.70
N ASP A 700 0.27 5.09 -29.53
CA ASP A 700 -0.32 4.19 -28.51
C ASP A 700 0.68 3.15 -27.95
N GLU A 701 1.96 3.54 -27.85
CA GLU A 701 3.09 2.68 -27.49
C GLU A 701 3.66 2.97 -26.09
N LEU A 702 3.18 4.03 -25.41
CA LEU A 702 3.69 4.47 -24.10
C LEU A 702 3.72 3.34 -23.07
N GLU A 703 2.60 2.64 -22.85
CA GLU A 703 2.47 1.57 -21.83
C GLU A 703 3.54 0.50 -21.95
N ARG A 704 3.85 0.07 -23.18
CA ARG A 704 4.86 -0.96 -23.46
C ARG A 704 6.29 -0.45 -23.29
N SER A 705 6.48 0.86 -23.40
CA SER A 705 7.77 1.54 -23.31
C SER A 705 8.10 1.99 -21.88
N LEU A 706 7.17 1.85 -20.93
CA LEU A 706 7.38 2.30 -19.55
C LEU A 706 8.48 1.51 -18.82
N GLU A 707 8.72 0.25 -19.19
CA GLU A 707 9.83 -0.54 -18.63
C GLU A 707 11.18 0.00 -19.12
N ASP A 708 11.34 0.22 -20.43
CA ASP A 708 12.53 0.83 -21.03
C ASP A 708 12.80 2.23 -20.46
N LEU A 709 11.76 3.07 -20.34
CA LEU A 709 11.86 4.42 -19.78
C LEU A 709 12.35 4.44 -18.32
N ARG A 710 12.02 3.41 -17.51
CA ARG A 710 12.55 3.28 -16.14
C ARG A 710 14.05 2.99 -16.14
N GLU A 711 14.56 2.18 -17.06
CA GLU A 711 15.98 1.85 -17.14
C GLU A 711 16.82 3.00 -17.71
N MET A 712 16.25 3.78 -18.63
CA MET A 712 16.93 4.90 -19.28
C MET A 712 17.11 6.13 -18.36
N GLU A 713 16.25 6.31 -17.36
CA GLU A 713 16.25 7.51 -16.51
C GLU A 713 16.99 7.35 -15.18
N SER A 714 17.43 8.47 -14.60
CA SER A 714 18.03 8.52 -13.26
C SER A 714 16.96 8.44 -12.15
N VAL A 715 16.04 7.49 -12.25
CA VAL A 715 14.83 7.34 -11.44
C VAL A 715 14.84 5.93 -10.84
N GLU A 716 15.07 5.82 -9.53
CA GLU A 716 15.24 4.53 -8.84
C GLU A 716 13.97 4.23 -8.03
N ILE A 717 12.93 3.76 -8.74
CA ILE A 717 11.64 3.40 -8.15
C ILE A 717 11.63 1.90 -7.88
N ASP A 718 12.04 1.56 -6.67
CA ASP A 718 11.87 0.24 -6.05
C ASP A 718 10.57 0.23 -5.24
N ILE A 719 9.46 -0.06 -5.93
CA ILE A 719 8.15 -0.28 -5.32
C ILE A 719 7.77 -1.74 -5.54
N ASP A 720 7.49 -2.41 -4.43
CA ASP A 720 6.97 -3.77 -4.35
C ASP A 720 5.61 -3.87 -5.10
N PRO A 721 5.52 -4.64 -6.19
CA PRO A 721 4.29 -4.77 -6.97
C PRO A 721 3.10 -5.31 -6.17
N GLU A 722 3.34 -6.17 -5.16
CA GLU A 722 2.26 -6.72 -4.32
C GLU A 722 1.67 -5.63 -3.42
N LYS A 723 2.49 -4.66 -2.97
CA LYS A 723 2.03 -3.50 -2.21
C LYS A 723 1.32 -2.47 -3.08
N GLU A 724 1.80 -2.28 -4.30
CA GLU A 724 1.19 -1.41 -5.32
C GLU A 724 -0.21 -1.91 -5.72
N GLU A 725 -0.39 -3.23 -5.91
CA GLU A 725 -1.70 -3.84 -6.20
C GLU A 725 -2.72 -3.64 -5.06
N MET A 726 -2.27 -3.61 -3.80
CA MET A 726 -3.15 -3.34 -2.65
C MET A 726 -3.62 -1.88 -2.56
N VAL A 727 -3.02 -0.93 -3.29
CA VAL A 727 -3.38 0.50 -3.20
C VAL A 727 -4.81 0.74 -3.72
N PRO A 728 -5.70 1.37 -2.94
CA PRO A 728 -7.04 1.73 -3.40
C PRO A 728 -6.99 2.89 -4.39
N ARG A 729 -6.78 2.58 -5.68
CA ARG A 729 -6.75 3.55 -6.77
C ARG A 729 -8.17 3.78 -7.33
N PRO A 730 -8.68 5.02 -7.34
CA PRO A 730 -10.04 5.30 -7.79
C PRO A 730 -10.20 5.25 -9.32
N ASP A 731 -11.30 4.66 -9.77
CA ASP A 731 -11.79 4.86 -11.13
C ASP A 731 -12.18 6.35 -11.36
N PRO A 732 -11.90 6.91 -12.54
CA PRO A 732 -12.34 8.26 -12.89
C PRO A 732 -13.86 8.35 -13.00
N LEU A 733 -14.44 9.42 -12.43
CA LEU A 733 -15.87 9.69 -12.55
C LEU A 733 -16.29 9.87 -14.03
N PRO A 734 -17.54 9.55 -14.41
CA PRO A 734 -18.00 9.70 -15.80
C PRO A 734 -17.84 11.11 -16.39
N GLU A 735 -17.96 12.15 -15.55
CA GLU A 735 -17.72 13.55 -15.91
C GLU A 735 -16.25 13.78 -16.31
N ILE A 736 -15.32 13.23 -15.52
CA ILE A 736 -13.87 13.33 -15.75
C ILE A 736 -13.49 12.58 -17.03
N LEU A 737 -14.07 11.39 -17.26
CA LEU A 737 -13.86 10.64 -18.51
C LEU A 737 -14.38 11.40 -19.75
N GLU A 738 -15.48 12.15 -19.64
CA GLU A 738 -15.96 12.98 -20.75
C GLU A 738 -15.01 14.16 -21.05
N GLU A 739 -14.47 14.79 -20.00
CA GLU A 739 -13.45 15.85 -20.08
C GLU A 739 -12.13 15.34 -20.67
N VAL A 740 -11.60 14.24 -20.15
CA VAL A 740 -10.40 13.53 -20.62
C VAL A 740 -10.50 13.20 -22.11
N ARG A 741 -11.60 12.58 -22.53
CA ARG A 741 -11.86 12.30 -23.95
C ARG A 741 -12.04 13.57 -24.77
N GLY A 742 -12.46 14.68 -24.16
CA GLY A 742 -12.48 16.00 -24.78
C GLY A 742 -11.09 16.50 -25.11
N ILE A 743 -10.20 16.49 -24.11
CA ILE A 743 -8.80 16.91 -24.23
C ILE A 743 -8.04 16.05 -25.26
N LEU A 744 -8.21 14.72 -25.21
CA LEU A 744 -7.59 13.82 -26.19
C LEU A 744 -8.05 14.11 -27.63
N ARG A 745 -9.34 14.38 -27.85
CA ARG A 745 -9.89 14.77 -29.17
C ARG A 745 -9.40 16.14 -29.66
N GLU A 746 -9.18 17.10 -28.76
CA GLU A 746 -8.56 18.39 -29.10
C GLU A 746 -7.07 18.17 -29.46
N GLY A 747 -6.42 17.26 -28.74
CA GLY A 747 -5.03 16.86 -28.90
C GLY A 747 -4.71 16.06 -30.16
N GLU A 748 -5.69 15.43 -30.82
CA GLU A 748 -5.50 14.73 -32.12
C GLU A 748 -4.72 15.59 -33.12
N SER A 749 -4.99 16.90 -33.16
CA SER A 749 -4.29 17.82 -34.07
C SER A 749 -2.81 18.01 -33.74
N LEU A 750 -2.43 17.95 -32.46
CA LEU A 750 -1.05 17.99 -31.99
C LEU A 750 -0.37 16.63 -32.16
N LEU A 751 -1.02 15.54 -31.75
CA LEU A 751 -0.48 14.18 -31.88
C LEU A 751 -0.23 13.78 -33.34
N SER A 752 -1.06 14.25 -34.28
CA SER A 752 -0.88 14.00 -35.72
C SER A 752 0.43 14.55 -36.32
N THR A 753 1.19 15.39 -35.60
CA THR A 753 2.54 15.78 -36.05
C THR A 753 3.63 14.78 -35.66
N TYR A 754 3.35 13.89 -34.69
CA TYR A 754 4.26 12.85 -34.20
C TYR A 754 3.87 11.44 -34.71
N GLU A 755 2.65 11.27 -35.24
CA GLU A 755 2.18 10.00 -35.83
C GLU A 755 3.16 9.46 -36.89
N GLY A 756 3.69 8.26 -36.64
CA GLY A 756 4.61 7.57 -37.56
C GLY A 756 6.06 8.10 -37.54
N GLU A 757 6.39 9.04 -36.66
CA GLU A 757 7.77 9.22 -36.21
C GLU A 757 8.17 8.04 -35.29
N ARG A 758 9.48 7.78 -35.20
CA ARG A 758 10.05 6.67 -34.42
C ARG A 758 10.99 7.23 -33.36
N VAL A 759 10.97 6.61 -32.19
CA VAL A 759 11.88 6.93 -31.09
C VAL A 759 13.23 6.25 -31.36
N ASP A 760 14.16 6.98 -31.96
CA ASP A 760 15.54 6.51 -32.19
C ASP A 760 16.21 6.18 -30.85
N GLY A 761 16.63 4.93 -30.68
CA GLY A 761 17.30 4.44 -29.46
C GLY A 761 16.53 3.39 -28.65
N LEU A 762 15.20 3.31 -28.80
CA LEU A 762 14.39 2.23 -28.20
C LEU A 762 14.44 0.94 -29.05
N GLU A 763 14.64 1.06 -30.36
CA GLU A 763 14.55 -0.09 -31.30
C GLU A 763 15.60 -1.19 -31.09
N ASP A 764 16.79 -0.89 -30.54
CA ASP A 764 17.84 -1.90 -30.32
C ASP A 764 17.44 -2.90 -29.22
N ALA A 765 16.67 -2.46 -28.21
CA ALA A 765 16.10 -3.35 -27.19
C ALA A 765 14.85 -4.08 -27.72
N VAL A 766 13.88 -3.35 -28.29
CA VAL A 766 12.61 -3.91 -28.79
C VAL A 766 12.83 -4.94 -29.91
N THR A 767 13.83 -4.76 -30.77
CA THR A 767 14.16 -5.72 -31.83
C THR A 767 14.84 -6.98 -31.27
N SER A 768 15.58 -6.87 -30.16
CA SER A 768 16.26 -8.03 -29.53
C SER A 768 15.28 -9.09 -29.01
N MET A 769 14.07 -8.69 -28.60
CA MET A 769 13.00 -9.62 -28.22
C MET A 769 12.33 -10.31 -29.43
N ALA A 770 12.42 -9.73 -30.63
CA ALA A 770 11.74 -10.20 -31.83
C ALA A 770 12.61 -11.06 -32.77
N ALA A 771 13.94 -10.97 -32.66
CA ALA A 771 14.88 -11.69 -33.51
C ALA A 771 16.04 -12.29 -32.70
N GLY A 772 15.86 -13.53 -32.23
CA GLY A 772 16.89 -14.33 -31.57
C GLY A 772 17.96 -14.89 -32.52
N ASP A 773 18.69 -14.01 -33.20
CA ASP A 773 19.86 -14.34 -34.03
C ASP A 773 20.95 -13.24 -33.83
N VAL A 774 21.90 -13.49 -32.94
CA VAL A 774 23.10 -12.64 -32.76
C VAL A 774 24.25 -13.21 -33.60
N ASP A 775 24.67 -12.47 -34.62
CA ASP A 775 25.86 -12.77 -35.42
C ASP A 775 27.10 -12.20 -34.67
N PRO A 776 28.21 -12.95 -34.49
CA PRO A 776 29.31 -12.52 -33.62
C PRO A 776 30.14 -11.39 -34.25
N PRO A 777 30.62 -10.41 -33.45
CA PRO A 777 31.46 -9.33 -33.96
C PRO A 777 32.82 -9.85 -34.44
N GLY A 778 33.25 -9.39 -35.61
CA GLY A 778 34.46 -9.87 -36.28
C GLY A 778 35.78 -9.27 -35.74
N ASP A 779 36.86 -10.02 -35.97
CA ASP A 779 38.21 -9.73 -35.48
C ASP A 779 38.73 -8.32 -35.87
N LEU A 780 39.38 -7.65 -34.92
CA LEU A 780 40.20 -6.45 -35.12
C LEU A 780 41.62 -6.65 -34.57
N ASP A 781 42.32 -7.65 -35.11
CA ASP A 781 43.79 -7.70 -35.07
C ASP A 781 44.36 -6.81 -36.18
N ASP A 782 44.83 -5.61 -35.83
CA ASP A 782 45.90 -4.90 -36.56
C ASP A 782 46.29 -3.62 -35.79
N LEU A 783 47.50 -3.60 -35.21
CA LEU A 783 48.49 -2.49 -35.21
C LEU A 783 49.59 -2.68 -34.15
N ASP A 784 50.41 -3.72 -34.32
CA ASP A 784 51.80 -3.71 -33.84
C ASP A 784 52.64 -2.83 -34.77
N ASP A 785 53.05 -1.63 -34.31
CA ASP A 785 54.28 -0.95 -34.75
C ASP A 785 54.48 0.35 -33.96
N LEU A 786 55.43 0.36 -33.01
CA LEU A 786 56.54 1.33 -32.91
C LEU A 786 57.31 1.16 -31.59
N ASP A 787 58.34 0.32 -31.64
CA ASP A 787 59.42 0.25 -30.65
C ASP A 787 60.42 1.43 -30.80
N ASP A 788 61.34 1.54 -29.84
CA ASP A 788 62.49 2.46 -29.77
C ASP A 788 62.22 3.97 -29.53
N LEU A 789 62.49 4.42 -28.29
CA LEU A 789 63.72 5.19 -27.98
C LEU A 789 64.04 5.20 -26.47
N ASP A 790 65.34 5.08 -26.14
CA ASP A 790 65.92 4.92 -24.80
C ASP A 790 65.58 6.03 -23.75
N GLY A 791 65.68 5.67 -22.46
CA GLY A 791 65.38 6.50 -21.26
C GLY A 791 66.44 7.56 -20.87
N PRO A 792 66.77 7.81 -19.57
CA PRO A 792 66.69 6.88 -18.43
C PRO A 792 66.21 7.44 -17.06
N ASP A 793 66.20 6.53 -16.07
CA ASP A 793 66.39 6.69 -14.61
C ASP A 793 65.31 7.30 -13.69
N GLU A 794 65.09 6.57 -12.59
CA GLU A 794 64.36 6.95 -11.35
C GLU A 794 65.04 8.13 -10.62
N PRO A 795 64.37 8.77 -9.64
CA PRO A 795 64.64 8.34 -8.27
C PRO A 795 63.46 8.43 -7.26
N ASP A 796 63.62 7.70 -6.16
CA ASP A 796 62.87 7.81 -4.90
C ASP A 796 62.84 9.22 -4.28
N SER A 797 61.78 9.46 -3.51
CA SER A 797 61.58 10.34 -2.32
C SER A 797 62.45 11.59 -2.09
N PRO A 798 61.82 12.68 -1.60
CA PRO A 798 62.43 13.39 -0.47
C PRO A 798 61.47 13.86 0.65
N ASP A 799 62.06 13.94 1.85
CA ASP A 799 61.56 14.61 3.07
C ASP A 799 61.82 16.14 3.07
N ASP A 800 61.27 16.76 4.13
CA ASP A 800 61.73 17.95 4.89
C ASP A 800 61.24 19.40 4.55
N PRO A 801 60.90 20.20 5.59
CA PRO A 801 60.57 21.64 5.50
C PRO A 801 61.61 22.59 6.15
N ASP A 802 61.59 23.87 5.75
CA ASP A 802 62.20 25.08 6.37
C ASP A 802 61.30 26.29 5.96
N GLU A 803 61.31 27.52 6.48
CA GLU A 803 62.06 28.37 7.44
C GLU A 803 61.01 29.47 7.91
N PRO A 804 61.30 30.62 8.58
CA PRO A 804 62.42 31.06 9.41
C PRO A 804 62.05 31.76 10.76
N ASP A 805 63.11 32.25 11.44
CA ASP A 805 63.27 32.76 12.82
C ASP A 805 62.78 34.19 13.21
N GLU A 806 62.51 34.35 14.53
CA GLU A 806 62.83 35.41 15.55
C GLU A 806 62.81 36.96 15.23
N PRO A 807 62.75 37.92 16.23
CA PRO A 807 63.36 37.85 17.59
C PRO A 807 62.67 38.55 18.81
N ASP A 808 63.36 38.37 19.95
CA ASP A 808 63.49 39.23 21.16
C ASP A 808 62.46 39.20 22.35
N ASP A 809 63.05 38.99 23.53
CA ASP A 809 62.58 39.08 24.94
C ASP A 809 62.42 40.57 25.40
N PRO A 810 62.07 40.95 26.66
CA PRO A 810 61.62 40.18 27.83
C PRO A 810 60.41 40.77 28.62
N ASP A 811 59.82 39.98 29.54
CA ASP A 811 59.72 40.33 30.99
C ASP A 811 58.82 39.38 31.82
N GLY A 812 59.42 38.77 32.86
CA GLY A 812 59.00 38.96 34.26
C GLY A 812 57.70 38.36 34.82
N PHE A 813 57.86 37.48 35.83
CA PHE A 813 56.88 37.09 36.87
C PHE A 813 55.64 36.31 36.37
N GLY A 814 55.05 35.39 37.13
CA GLY A 814 55.35 34.91 38.48
C GLY A 814 54.20 33.98 38.90
N GLY A 815 54.52 32.75 39.33
CA GLY A 815 53.52 31.73 39.60
C GLY A 815 52.58 32.00 40.77
N PHE A 816 51.50 31.21 40.86
CA PHE A 816 50.99 30.59 42.09
C PHE A 816 49.89 29.55 41.73
N ARG A 817 50.05 28.30 42.21
CA ARG A 817 48.95 27.35 42.49
C ARG A 817 48.26 27.80 43.80
N PRO A 818 46.98 27.49 44.15
CA PRO A 818 46.49 26.10 44.15
C PRO A 818 44.96 25.81 44.04
N LYS A 819 44.68 24.50 43.93
CA LYS A 819 43.56 23.67 44.47
C LYS A 819 42.28 24.29 45.09
N GLY A 820 41.18 23.55 44.89
CA GLY A 820 39.98 23.44 45.74
C GLY A 820 38.72 23.60 44.89
N GLU A 821 37.97 22.54 44.55
CA GLU A 821 37.01 21.77 45.39
C GLU A 821 35.72 22.55 45.75
N ASP A 822 34.60 21.87 45.48
CA ASP A 822 33.20 22.04 45.91
C ASP A 822 32.41 23.31 45.50
N GLY A 823 31.26 23.04 44.86
CA GLY A 823 30.24 23.99 44.40
C GLY A 823 29.15 23.27 43.61
#